data_AF-A0AA49X714-F1
#
_entry.id   AF-A0AA49X714-F1
#
_cell.length_a   1.000
_cell.length_b   1.000
_cell.length_c   1.000
_cell.angle_alpha   90.00
_cell.angle_beta   90.00
_cell.angle_gamma   90.00
#
_symmetry.space_group_name_H-M   'P 1'
#
loop_
_entity.id
_entity.type
_entity.pdbx_description
1 polymer ?
#
loop_
_entity_poly.entity_id
_entity_poly.type
_entity_poly.pdbx_seq_one_letter_code
_entity_poly.pdbx_strand_id
1 'polypeptide(L)'
;LILNFFFFYPSILHDQLYISVNGIEKVITLLMVLTNKEMKQIQASVIFLFLAGLTTADYGWRPGMQYNYNIRGRTVTGLNDVANQFTGVLMRGKLNIQAKSDSTLSLQVKGAEYAEVHANLSSGWDTDIPEESLHYMKLPFHDQPFELYLEDGIIKEMIVDNNVPTWEVNMLKSIVSLLQVDTQAKNIKDSRFNLVPRSEMGTGAYKIMEDSIHGIYETIYDVSLLPEILLQSKPQLLPLPNLKGNGKVFQIFKNRNFLKSNQHVVYHYGINGQTHWKPGSNHMGNFLTRTSVSQIIISGDLKHYTIQSSVTSEKNIIAPHLYNHQKGMVGARMNLTIESVNSIKKPFSVVSNPQPIRNLVYEYNPIGDEKDSSGRIVNIKDNLKTLSEPSNHDSSSLTSSESGSVNIHESFHLPNFELSKAPLTTFIPFYISEENENLYELNSTVNLIRLAKEISEGILNPNTITGEHILSKFSSFVRVLRTMSAHQLKEVSDNLYYPYLKAMKTNNQHNAISYQSWITFRDAVGQAGTGPALMTIRDWIVSKKVEGEESSCLVSALSNAAKLPTIEYLNYFFEMLNDDAVKDHISLKMNAVLSFTDLVRKALVDRHFAHNYYSFHFYGPLTDINDRTLTEKYIPYFQKQLQTAAKEND
;
A
#
# COMPACT_ATOMS: atom_id res chain seq x y z
N LEU A 1 23.89 10.98 63.06
CA LEU A 1 22.60 10.68 63.69
C LEU A 1 22.15 9.31 63.15
N ILE A 2 22.54 8.18 63.76
CA ILE A 2 21.88 7.51 64.92
C ILE A 2 20.43 7.10 64.51
N LEU A 3 19.95 5.85 64.46
CA LEU A 3 20.25 4.55 65.10
C LEU A 3 19.56 3.42 64.27
N ASN A 4 20.25 2.36 63.83
CA ASN A 4 20.15 0.92 64.18
C ASN A 4 18.87 0.35 64.85
N PHE A 5 18.45 -0.87 64.43
CA PHE A 5 18.14 -2.13 65.18
C PHE A 5 17.23 -3.06 64.33
N PHE A 6 17.73 -4.16 63.72
CA PHE A 6 17.93 -5.57 64.16
C PHE A 6 16.68 -6.52 64.17
N PHE A 7 16.82 -7.60 63.37
CA PHE A 7 16.24 -8.97 63.35
C PHE A 7 15.18 -9.41 64.39
N PHE A 8 14.20 -10.24 63.96
CA PHE A 8 13.98 -11.67 64.35
C PHE A 8 12.66 -12.22 63.74
N TYR A 9 12.71 -13.42 63.12
CA TYR A 9 11.62 -14.42 63.05
C TYR A 9 11.89 -15.41 64.22
N PRO A 10 10.93 -16.16 64.83
CA PRO A 10 9.95 -16.98 64.10
C PRO A 10 8.55 -17.25 64.74
N SER A 11 7.59 -17.61 63.87
CA SER A 11 6.54 -18.65 63.99
C SER A 11 5.58 -18.75 65.22
N ILE A 12 4.26 -18.70 64.99
CA ILE A 12 3.21 -19.76 65.25
C ILE A 12 1.78 -19.18 65.44
N LEU A 13 0.83 -19.65 64.59
CA LEU A 13 -0.66 -19.85 64.69
C LEU A 13 -1.56 -18.69 65.20
N HIS A 14 -2.82 -18.43 64.77
CA HIS A 14 -3.86 -19.19 64.06
C HIS A 14 -4.98 -18.23 63.55
N ASP A 15 -5.69 -18.64 62.48
CA ASP A 15 -7.11 -18.38 62.10
C ASP A 15 -7.59 -16.99 61.60
N GLN A 16 -8.47 -16.83 60.59
CA GLN A 16 -9.15 -17.66 59.55
C GLN A 16 -9.58 -16.65 58.45
N LEU A 17 -9.45 -16.92 57.15
CA LEU A 17 -10.54 -17.43 56.31
C LEU A 17 -9.95 -17.96 54.99
N TYR A 18 -9.74 -19.27 54.94
CA TYR A 18 -9.56 -20.03 53.71
C TYR A 18 -10.95 -20.36 53.15
N ILE A 19 -11.28 -19.87 51.94
CA ILE A 19 -12.43 -20.38 51.19
C ILE A 19 -12.05 -21.78 50.68
N SER A 20 -12.74 -22.78 51.23
CA SER A 20 -12.33 -24.19 51.15
C SER A 20 -12.62 -24.83 49.79
N VAL A 21 -11.66 -25.64 49.34
CA VAL A 21 -11.81 -26.70 48.32
C VAL A 21 -12.87 -27.75 48.71
N ASN A 22 -13.31 -27.78 49.98
CA ASN A 22 -14.38 -28.68 50.48
C ASN A 22 -15.80 -28.32 50.04
N GLY A 23 -16.04 -27.16 49.42
CA GLY A 23 -17.37 -26.78 48.91
C GLY A 23 -17.74 -27.57 47.65
N ILE A 24 -16.76 -27.80 46.78
CA ILE A 24 -16.95 -28.49 45.49
C ILE A 24 -17.10 -30.00 45.70
N GLU A 25 -16.30 -30.60 46.60
CA GLU A 25 -16.46 -32.02 46.95
C GLU A 25 -17.80 -32.32 47.62
N LYS A 26 -18.31 -31.44 48.51
CA LYS A 26 -19.63 -31.63 49.12
C LYS A 26 -20.77 -31.51 48.10
N VAL A 27 -20.64 -30.63 47.10
CA VAL A 27 -21.64 -30.49 46.02
C VAL A 27 -21.59 -31.70 45.07
N ILE A 28 -20.40 -32.20 44.74
CA ILE A 28 -20.23 -33.43 43.94
C ILE A 28 -20.77 -34.66 44.69
N THR A 29 -20.55 -34.75 46.00
CA THR A 29 -21.07 -35.85 46.82
C THR A 29 -22.60 -35.77 46.97
N LEU A 30 -23.17 -34.55 47.08
CA LEU A 30 -24.62 -34.35 47.10
C LEU A 30 -25.27 -34.66 45.74
N LEU A 31 -24.56 -34.43 44.64
CA LEU A 31 -25.00 -34.76 43.28
C LEU A 31 -24.91 -36.26 42.94
N MET A 32 -24.02 -37.02 43.60
CA MET A 32 -23.91 -38.48 43.41
C MET A 32 -24.97 -39.29 44.18
N VAL A 33 -25.62 -38.74 45.21
CA VAL A 33 -26.56 -39.49 46.07
C VAL A 33 -28.01 -39.47 45.55
N LEU A 34 -28.34 -38.67 44.54
CA LEU A 34 -29.71 -38.57 44.03
C LEU A 34 -29.83 -39.18 42.63
N THR A 35 -29.75 -40.51 42.56
CA THR A 35 -30.11 -41.27 41.36
C THR A 35 -31.63 -41.37 41.25
N ASN A 36 -32.25 -40.44 40.53
CA ASN A 36 -33.59 -40.66 40.00
C ASN A 36 -33.70 -40.16 38.55
N LYS A 37 -34.41 -40.93 37.74
CA LYS A 37 -34.38 -40.92 36.27
C LYS A 37 -34.86 -39.60 35.62
N GLU A 38 -35.44 -38.69 36.40
CA GLU A 38 -36.04 -37.43 35.94
C GLU A 38 -35.07 -36.23 35.92
N MET A 39 -33.86 -36.34 36.47
CA MET A 39 -32.91 -35.21 36.55
C MET A 39 -31.98 -35.05 35.34
N LYS A 40 -31.98 -35.96 34.36
CA LYS A 40 -31.10 -35.85 33.17
C LYS A 40 -31.44 -34.64 32.29
N GLN A 41 -32.69 -34.17 32.30
CA GLN A 41 -33.11 -33.01 31.52
C GLN A 41 -32.78 -31.67 32.22
N ILE A 42 -32.69 -31.69 33.56
CA ILE A 42 -32.32 -30.53 34.38
C ILE A 42 -30.79 -30.40 34.45
N GLN A 43 -30.03 -31.50 34.48
CA GLN A 43 -28.57 -31.47 34.42
C GLN A 43 -28.02 -30.95 33.09
N ALA A 44 -28.66 -31.27 31.95
CA ALA A 44 -28.29 -30.66 30.66
C ALA A 44 -28.52 -29.14 30.65
N SER A 45 -29.61 -28.68 31.28
CA SER A 45 -29.96 -27.25 31.34
C SER A 45 -29.06 -26.46 32.31
N VAL A 46 -28.67 -27.04 33.44
CA VAL A 46 -27.78 -26.40 34.42
C VAL A 46 -26.32 -26.40 33.97
N ILE A 47 -25.88 -27.43 33.24
CA ILE A 47 -24.54 -27.45 32.61
C ILE A 47 -24.48 -26.44 31.45
N PHE A 48 -25.57 -26.25 30.69
CA PHE A 48 -25.64 -25.17 29.68
C PHE A 48 -25.64 -23.77 30.31
N LEU A 49 -26.22 -23.59 31.49
CA LEU A 49 -26.20 -22.32 32.24
C LEU A 49 -24.85 -22.06 32.93
N PHE A 50 -24.09 -23.09 33.31
CA PHE A 50 -22.72 -22.92 33.84
C PHE A 50 -21.64 -22.78 32.76
N LEU A 51 -21.88 -23.23 31.52
CA LEU A 51 -21.02 -22.88 30.37
C LEU A 51 -21.28 -21.48 29.80
N ALA A 52 -22.41 -20.85 30.14
CA ALA A 52 -22.69 -19.43 29.83
C ALA A 52 -21.99 -18.44 30.79
N GLY A 53 -21.21 -18.94 31.75
CA GLY A 53 -20.46 -18.16 32.74
C GLY A 53 -18.94 -18.24 32.59
N LEU A 54 -18.43 -18.58 31.41
CA LEU A 54 -17.04 -18.27 31.07
C LEU A 54 -16.96 -16.76 30.88
N THR A 55 -16.46 -16.05 31.88
CA THR A 55 -16.02 -14.65 31.73
C THR A 55 -14.91 -14.65 30.68
N THR A 56 -15.29 -14.51 29.41
CA THR A 56 -14.34 -14.20 28.35
C THR A 56 -13.80 -12.80 28.64
N ALA A 57 -12.52 -12.60 28.35
CA ALA A 57 -11.89 -11.33 28.59
C ALA A 57 -12.50 -10.28 27.64
N ASP A 58 -13.43 -9.47 28.15
CA ASP A 58 -14.10 -8.40 27.40
C ASP A 58 -13.09 -7.33 26.87
N TYR A 59 -12.47 -7.54 25.71
CA TYR A 59 -11.59 -6.53 25.10
C TYR A 59 -12.37 -5.49 24.32
N GLY A 60 -12.77 -4.44 25.04
CA GLY A 60 -13.30 -3.18 24.50
C GLY A 60 -14.68 -3.20 23.83
N TRP A 61 -15.18 -4.36 23.39
CA TRP A 61 -16.47 -4.52 22.76
C TRP A 61 -17.42 -5.36 23.61
N ARG A 62 -18.51 -4.75 24.06
CA ARG A 62 -19.57 -5.46 24.80
C ARG A 62 -20.48 -6.24 23.85
N PRO A 63 -20.60 -7.57 23.97
CA PRO A 63 -21.49 -8.38 23.15
C PRO A 63 -22.94 -7.89 23.20
N GLY A 64 -23.66 -7.96 22.07
CA GLY A 64 -25.06 -7.55 21.99
C GLY A 64 -25.28 -6.03 21.87
N MET A 65 -24.21 -5.24 21.82
CA MET A 65 -24.26 -3.78 21.64
C MET A 65 -23.93 -3.37 20.21
N GLN A 66 -24.57 -2.29 19.78
CA GLN A 66 -24.32 -1.57 18.54
C GLN A 66 -23.69 -0.21 18.85
N TYR A 67 -22.53 0.05 18.25
CA TYR A 67 -21.78 1.30 18.34
C TYR A 67 -21.89 2.02 17.01
N ASN A 68 -22.30 3.29 17.04
CA ASN A 68 -22.41 4.12 15.84
C ASN A 68 -21.34 5.21 15.91
N TYR A 69 -20.54 5.32 14.87
CA TYR A 69 -19.45 6.29 14.75
C TYR A 69 -19.65 7.19 13.54
N ASN A 70 -19.24 8.44 13.67
CA ASN A 70 -19.10 9.37 12.56
C ASN A 70 -17.70 9.25 11.97
N ILE A 71 -17.62 9.14 10.64
CA ILE A 71 -16.38 9.12 9.87
C ILE A 71 -16.20 10.48 9.21
N ARG A 72 -15.02 11.09 9.35
CA ARG A 72 -14.61 12.26 8.58
C ARG A 72 -13.21 12.05 8.02
N GLY A 73 -13.05 12.25 6.73
CA GLY A 73 -11.77 12.17 6.01
C GLY A 73 -11.44 13.48 5.32
N ARG A 74 -10.16 13.77 5.21
CA ARG A 74 -9.62 14.90 4.45
C ARG A 74 -8.31 14.46 3.82
N THR A 75 -8.12 14.73 2.54
CA THR A 75 -6.82 14.66 1.89
C THR A 75 -6.67 15.87 0.99
N VAL A 76 -5.64 16.68 1.22
CA VAL A 76 -5.37 17.89 0.44
C VAL A 76 -3.91 17.91 0.01
N THR A 77 -3.66 18.47 -1.16
CA THR A 77 -2.33 18.66 -1.74
C THR A 77 -2.12 20.13 -2.11
N GLY A 78 -0.88 20.59 -2.00
CA GLY A 78 -0.51 21.97 -2.32
C GLY A 78 0.99 22.23 -2.21
N LEU A 79 1.40 23.40 -2.69
CA LEU A 79 2.75 23.93 -2.49
C LEU A 79 2.74 24.82 -1.24
N ASN A 80 2.72 24.19 -0.06
CA ASN A 80 2.44 24.85 1.22
C ASN A 80 3.45 25.95 1.58
N ASP A 81 4.65 25.92 0.99
CA ASP A 81 5.70 26.93 1.20
C ASP A 81 5.58 28.11 0.20
N VAL A 82 4.74 27.98 -0.83
CA VAL A 82 4.52 29.01 -1.87
C VAL A 82 3.24 29.80 -1.60
N ALA A 83 2.14 29.09 -1.38
CA ALA A 83 0.85 29.69 -1.12
C ALA A 83 0.00 28.72 -0.31
N ASN A 84 -0.95 29.28 0.43
CA ASN A 84 -1.96 28.53 1.16
C ASN A 84 -3.08 28.02 0.23
N GLN A 85 -2.80 27.74 -1.02
CA GLN A 85 -3.77 27.20 -1.97
C GLN A 85 -3.67 25.67 -1.99
N PHE A 86 -4.79 25.02 -1.73
CA PHE A 86 -4.87 23.57 -1.65
C PHE A 86 -6.00 23.04 -2.53
N THR A 87 -5.77 21.86 -3.09
CA THR A 87 -6.80 21.08 -3.79
C THR A 87 -6.90 19.70 -3.14
N GLY A 88 -8.06 19.05 -3.16
CA GLY A 88 -8.21 17.74 -2.56
C GLY A 88 -9.65 17.30 -2.38
N VAL A 89 -9.85 16.34 -1.47
CA VAL A 89 -11.15 15.73 -1.19
C VAL A 89 -11.41 15.65 0.31
N LEU A 90 -12.65 15.93 0.68
CA LEU A 90 -13.21 15.68 2.01
C LEU A 90 -14.19 14.52 1.88
N MET A 91 -14.28 13.70 2.92
CA MET A 91 -15.20 12.58 3.01
C MET A 91 -15.95 12.64 4.33
N ARG A 92 -17.22 12.23 4.33
CA ARG A 92 -17.99 11.96 5.54
C ARG A 92 -18.82 10.69 5.40
N GLY A 93 -19.20 10.10 6.52
CA GLY A 93 -20.07 8.93 6.55
C GLY A 93 -20.31 8.43 7.96
N LYS A 94 -20.98 7.29 8.08
CA LYS A 94 -21.22 6.61 9.36
C LYS A 94 -20.71 5.18 9.34
N LEU A 95 -20.05 4.77 10.42
CA LEU A 95 -19.67 3.38 10.67
C LEU A 95 -20.57 2.82 11.77
N ASN A 96 -21.37 1.82 11.44
CA ASN A 96 -22.17 1.08 12.41
C ASN A 96 -21.46 -0.23 12.72
N ILE A 97 -21.29 -0.55 14.00
CA ILE A 97 -20.58 -1.75 14.48
C ILE A 97 -21.52 -2.51 15.41
N GLN A 98 -21.75 -3.79 15.14
CA GLN A 98 -22.48 -4.70 16.01
C GLN A 98 -21.49 -5.72 16.59
N ALA A 99 -21.33 -5.71 17.91
CA ALA A 99 -20.47 -6.66 18.61
C ALA A 99 -21.21 -8.01 18.78
N LYS A 100 -20.80 -9.01 17.99
CA LYS A 100 -21.30 -10.39 18.12
C LYS A 100 -20.70 -11.05 19.36
N SER A 101 -19.40 -10.80 19.57
CA SER A 101 -18.63 -11.13 20.77
C SER A 101 -17.63 -10.00 21.06
N ASP A 102 -16.76 -10.20 22.04
CA ASP A 102 -15.57 -9.37 22.31
C ASP A 102 -14.53 -9.44 21.17
N SER A 103 -14.47 -10.57 20.46
CA SER A 103 -13.52 -10.86 19.37
C SER A 103 -14.09 -10.71 17.96
N THR A 104 -15.40 -10.61 17.79
CA THR A 104 -16.04 -10.64 16.47
C THR A 104 -17.03 -9.50 16.31
N LEU A 105 -16.77 -8.66 15.32
CA LEU A 105 -17.57 -7.50 14.99
C LEU A 105 -18.19 -7.65 13.60
N SER A 106 -19.42 -7.18 13.44
CA SER A 106 -20.03 -6.96 12.14
C SER A 106 -20.21 -5.47 11.90
N LEU A 107 -19.70 -4.97 10.79
CA LEU A 107 -19.59 -3.54 10.50
C LEU A 107 -20.32 -3.21 9.22
N GLN A 108 -20.79 -1.97 9.12
CA GLN A 108 -21.42 -1.44 7.92
C GLN A 108 -21.13 0.06 7.80
N VAL A 109 -20.56 0.47 6.68
CA VAL A 109 -20.43 1.90 6.33
C VAL A 109 -21.71 2.34 5.65
N LYS A 110 -22.24 3.51 6.02
CA LYS A 110 -23.47 4.09 5.45
C LYS A 110 -23.33 5.57 5.20
N GLY A 111 -24.05 6.05 4.18
CA GLY A 111 -24.14 7.48 3.85
C GLY A 111 -22.77 8.10 3.59
N ALA A 112 -21.88 7.35 2.93
CA ALA A 112 -20.58 7.85 2.55
C ALA A 112 -20.73 8.88 1.43
N GLU A 113 -20.17 10.07 1.65
CA GLU A 113 -20.20 11.18 0.72
C GLU A 113 -18.82 11.81 0.65
N TYR A 114 -18.49 12.45 -0.47
CA TYR A 114 -17.26 13.20 -0.65
C TYR A 114 -17.53 14.57 -1.26
N ALA A 115 -16.67 15.54 -0.97
CA ALA A 115 -16.69 16.86 -1.58
C ALA A 115 -15.29 17.20 -2.07
N GLU A 116 -15.20 17.75 -3.28
CA GLU A 116 -13.95 18.30 -3.79
C GLU A 116 -13.68 19.65 -3.14
N VAL A 117 -12.40 19.94 -2.92
CA VAL A 117 -11.93 21.20 -2.37
C VAL A 117 -10.92 21.79 -3.32
N HIS A 118 -11.13 23.05 -3.67
CA HIS A 118 -10.15 23.90 -4.30
C HIS A 118 -10.23 25.27 -3.64
N ALA A 119 -9.38 25.52 -2.64
CA ALA A 119 -9.54 26.66 -1.74
C ALA A 119 -8.22 27.20 -1.20
N ASN A 120 -8.25 28.48 -0.81
CA ASN A 120 -7.20 29.10 -0.02
C ASN A 120 -7.45 28.81 1.47
N LEU A 121 -6.56 28.05 2.09
CA LEU A 121 -6.60 27.64 3.50
C LEU A 121 -5.57 28.47 4.27
N SER A 122 -5.94 29.69 4.64
CA SER A 122 -5.02 30.72 5.17
C SER A 122 -4.22 30.31 6.41
N SER A 123 -4.70 29.34 7.20
CA SER A 123 -4.00 28.79 8.37
C SER A 123 -3.32 27.44 8.08
N GLY A 124 -3.07 27.15 6.80
CA GLY A 124 -2.46 25.92 6.31
C GLY A 124 -3.48 24.82 6.01
N TRP A 125 -2.96 23.66 5.61
CA TRP A 125 -3.76 22.50 5.15
C TRP A 125 -4.83 22.02 6.13
N ASP A 126 -4.67 22.32 7.42
CA ASP A 126 -5.56 21.90 8.49
C ASP A 126 -6.68 22.89 8.80
N THR A 127 -6.76 24.01 8.07
CA THR A 127 -7.81 25.02 8.27
C THR A 127 -9.18 24.39 8.09
N ASP A 128 -10.10 24.59 9.03
CA ASP A 128 -11.48 24.11 8.93
C ASP A 128 -12.19 24.76 7.74
N ILE A 129 -12.97 23.96 7.02
CA ILE A 129 -13.76 24.40 5.87
C ILE A 129 -15.25 24.37 6.28
N PRO A 130 -15.99 25.49 6.17
CA PRO A 130 -17.42 25.52 6.48
C PRO A 130 -18.20 24.51 5.64
N GLU A 131 -19.08 23.74 6.28
CA GLU A 131 -19.86 22.68 5.60
C GLU A 131 -20.80 23.25 4.52
N GLU A 132 -21.24 24.51 4.68
CA GLU A 132 -22.11 25.19 3.72
C GLU A 132 -21.40 25.49 2.38
N SER A 133 -20.07 25.51 2.38
CA SER A 133 -19.25 25.73 1.19
C SER A 133 -18.93 24.43 0.43
N LEU A 134 -19.32 23.28 0.98
CA LEU A 134 -18.99 21.97 0.43
C LEU A 134 -20.18 21.37 -0.32
N HIS A 135 -19.93 20.99 -1.56
CA HIS A 135 -20.89 20.26 -2.38
C HIS A 135 -20.61 18.76 -2.32
N TYR A 136 -21.31 18.08 -1.41
CA TYR A 136 -21.15 16.64 -1.23
C TYR A 136 -21.86 15.84 -2.32
N MET A 137 -21.12 14.89 -2.88
CA MET A 137 -21.58 13.88 -3.82
C MET A 137 -21.54 12.51 -3.13
N LYS A 138 -22.47 11.63 -3.52
CA LYS A 138 -22.51 10.26 -2.98
C LYS A 138 -21.23 9.51 -3.39
N LEU A 139 -20.57 8.89 -2.43
CA LEU A 139 -19.48 7.96 -2.68
C LEU A 139 -20.08 6.56 -2.92
N PRO A 140 -19.71 5.84 -3.99
CA PRO A 140 -20.38 4.59 -4.39
C PRO A 140 -19.91 3.39 -3.55
N PHE A 141 -20.05 3.47 -2.23
CA PHE A 141 -19.84 2.34 -1.32
C PHE A 141 -20.94 1.31 -1.48
N HIS A 142 -20.58 0.04 -1.37
CA HIS A 142 -21.54 -1.03 -1.18
C HIS A 142 -22.11 -0.94 0.24
N ASP A 143 -23.43 -0.90 0.35
CA ASP A 143 -24.12 -0.88 1.65
C ASP A 143 -24.07 -2.26 2.37
N GLN A 144 -23.25 -3.21 1.92
CA GLN A 144 -23.18 -4.55 2.48
C GLN A 144 -22.34 -4.56 3.78
N PRO A 145 -22.73 -5.38 4.78
CA PRO A 145 -21.94 -5.55 5.98
C PRO A 145 -20.68 -6.36 5.69
N PHE A 146 -19.66 -6.17 6.53
CA PHE A 146 -18.42 -6.95 6.54
C PHE A 146 -18.07 -7.33 8.00
N GLU A 147 -17.13 -8.26 8.20
CA GLU A 147 -16.76 -8.74 9.53
C GLU A 147 -15.31 -8.41 9.88
N LEU A 148 -15.04 -8.20 11.16
CA LEU A 148 -13.69 -8.14 11.72
C LEU A 148 -13.52 -9.19 12.81
N TYR A 149 -12.37 -9.86 12.77
CA TYR A 149 -11.90 -10.76 13.80
C TYR A 149 -10.73 -10.11 14.53
N LEU A 150 -10.89 -10.00 15.84
CA LEU A 150 -9.98 -9.36 16.76
C LEU A 150 -9.36 -10.40 17.69
N GLU A 151 -8.10 -10.19 18.05
CA GLU A 151 -7.42 -10.88 19.14
C GLU A 151 -6.82 -9.81 20.05
N ASP A 152 -7.29 -9.71 21.29
CA ASP A 152 -6.85 -8.71 22.27
C ASP A 152 -6.85 -7.25 21.74
N GLY A 153 -7.84 -6.87 20.92
CA GLY A 153 -7.95 -5.53 20.33
C GLY A 153 -7.15 -5.31 19.03
N ILE A 154 -6.43 -6.34 18.55
CA ILE A 154 -5.69 -6.32 17.29
C ILE A 154 -6.52 -6.97 16.19
N ILE A 155 -6.63 -6.32 15.03
CA ILE A 155 -7.33 -6.88 13.88
C ILE A 155 -6.46 -7.97 13.26
N LYS A 156 -7.00 -9.19 13.17
CA LYS A 156 -6.33 -10.34 12.56
C LYS A 156 -6.87 -10.67 11.19
N GLU A 157 -8.16 -10.43 10.99
CA GLU A 157 -8.81 -10.72 9.72
C GLU A 157 -10.02 -9.82 9.50
N MET A 158 -10.23 -9.43 8.25
CA MET A 158 -11.44 -8.77 7.76
C MET A 158 -12.11 -9.68 6.73
N ILE A 159 -13.42 -9.92 6.84
CA ILE A 159 -14.18 -10.68 5.84
C ILE A 159 -15.09 -9.72 5.10
N VAL A 160 -14.85 -9.55 3.80
CA VAL A 160 -15.66 -8.71 2.91
C VAL A 160 -16.34 -9.57 1.85
N ASP A 161 -17.37 -9.04 1.19
CA ASP A 161 -17.91 -9.69 0.01
C ASP A 161 -16.88 -9.62 -1.14
N ASN A 162 -16.72 -10.71 -1.87
CA ASN A 162 -15.78 -10.80 -2.99
C ASN A 162 -16.10 -9.81 -4.11
N ASN A 163 -17.36 -9.36 -4.24
CA ASN A 163 -17.77 -8.38 -5.25
C ASN A 163 -17.37 -6.94 -4.89
N VAL A 164 -16.90 -6.68 -3.67
CA VAL A 164 -16.42 -5.34 -3.29
C VAL A 164 -15.15 -5.01 -4.11
N PRO A 165 -15.05 -3.85 -4.75
CA PRO A 165 -13.86 -3.50 -5.50
C PRO A 165 -12.66 -3.21 -4.58
N THR A 166 -11.44 -3.46 -5.05
CA THR A 166 -10.19 -3.29 -4.28
C THR A 166 -10.03 -1.89 -3.69
N TRP A 167 -10.46 -0.83 -4.41
CA TRP A 167 -10.39 0.54 -3.89
C TRP A 167 -11.27 0.72 -2.63
N GLU A 168 -12.44 0.09 -2.60
CA GLU A 168 -13.38 0.17 -1.48
C GLU A 168 -12.84 -0.65 -0.31
N VAL A 169 -12.29 -1.84 -0.57
CA VAL A 169 -11.58 -2.64 0.43
C VAL A 169 -10.48 -1.81 1.11
N ASN A 170 -9.67 -1.08 0.35
CA ASN A 170 -8.62 -0.22 0.91
C ASN A 170 -9.17 0.93 1.77
N MET A 171 -10.32 1.49 1.38
CA MET A 171 -11.01 2.48 2.20
C MET A 171 -11.55 1.87 3.50
N LEU A 172 -12.11 0.66 3.45
CA LEU A 172 -12.53 -0.09 4.63
C LEU A 172 -11.34 -0.38 5.55
N LYS A 173 -10.20 -0.87 5.00
CA LYS A 173 -8.94 -1.06 5.74
C LYS A 173 -8.50 0.23 6.45
N SER A 174 -8.56 1.36 5.75
CA SER A 174 -8.23 2.68 6.32
C SER A 174 -9.14 3.04 7.50
N ILE A 175 -10.46 2.86 7.35
CA ILE A 175 -11.44 3.13 8.42
C ILE A 175 -11.21 2.22 9.63
N VAL A 176 -11.07 0.91 9.43
CA VAL A 176 -10.92 -0.04 10.54
C VAL A 176 -9.55 0.05 11.22
N SER A 177 -8.52 0.56 10.53
CA SER A 177 -7.22 0.83 11.15
C SER A 177 -7.30 1.83 12.31
N LEU A 178 -8.33 2.68 12.36
CA LEU A 178 -8.61 3.59 13.48
C LEU A 178 -9.12 2.87 14.73
N LEU A 179 -9.63 1.64 14.59
CA LEU A 179 -10.14 0.80 15.68
C LEU A 179 -9.06 -0.11 16.28
N GLN A 180 -7.97 -0.38 15.55
CA GLN A 180 -6.87 -1.20 16.02
C GLN A 180 -6.10 -0.46 17.11
N VAL A 181 -6.00 -1.02 18.32
CA VAL A 181 -5.23 -0.42 19.42
C VAL A 181 -4.61 -1.53 20.27
N ASP A 182 -3.30 -1.72 20.20
CA ASP A 182 -2.58 -2.74 20.99
C ASP A 182 -2.14 -2.18 22.35
N THR A 183 -3.09 -1.97 23.26
CA THR A 183 -2.84 -1.44 24.62
C THR A 183 -2.09 -2.42 25.52
N GLN A 184 -2.08 -3.71 25.18
CA GLN A 184 -1.42 -4.78 25.94
C GLN A 184 -0.01 -5.10 25.43
N ALA A 185 0.46 -4.39 24.41
CA ALA A 185 1.76 -4.58 23.78
C ALA A 185 2.00 -6.03 23.32
N LYS A 186 1.00 -6.66 22.70
CA LYS A 186 1.07 -8.04 22.20
C LYS A 186 2.06 -8.19 21.04
N ASN A 187 2.16 -7.17 20.18
CA ASN A 187 3.11 -7.14 19.07
C ASN A 187 4.41 -6.39 19.43
N ILE A 188 4.83 -6.43 20.70
CA ILE A 188 5.99 -5.69 21.19
C ILE A 188 7.26 -6.07 20.43
N LYS A 189 8.04 -5.05 20.11
CA LYS A 189 9.39 -5.19 19.56
C LYS A 189 10.40 -4.93 20.65
N ASP A 190 11.28 -5.89 20.91
CA ASP A 190 12.27 -5.79 21.97
C ASP A 190 13.09 -4.49 21.89
N SER A 191 13.07 -3.73 22.99
CA SER A 191 13.79 -2.48 23.11
C SER A 191 13.92 -2.09 24.58
N ARG A 192 15.09 -1.58 24.96
CA ARG A 192 15.30 -0.96 26.29
C ARG A 192 14.43 0.29 26.52
N PHE A 193 13.86 0.85 25.45
CA PHE A 193 12.90 1.95 25.50
C PHE A 193 11.55 1.54 26.09
N ASN A 194 11.18 0.25 26.02
CA ASN A 194 9.83 -0.17 26.28
C ASN A 194 9.48 -0.09 27.78
N LEU A 195 8.42 0.66 28.06
CA LEU A 195 7.71 0.70 29.32
C LEU A 195 6.25 0.31 29.04
N VAL A 196 5.95 -0.98 29.18
CA VAL A 196 4.58 -1.49 28.99
C VAL A 196 3.72 -1.06 30.18
N PRO A 197 2.52 -0.48 29.96
CA PRO A 197 1.64 -0.08 31.04
C PRO A 197 1.32 -1.27 31.97
N ARG A 198 1.66 -1.13 33.25
CA ARG A 198 1.14 -2.02 34.31
C ARG A 198 -0.17 -1.44 34.83
N SER A 199 -1.10 -2.30 35.23
CA SER A 199 -2.49 -1.94 35.59
C SER A 199 -2.63 -0.78 36.59
N GLU A 200 -1.63 -0.55 37.45
CA GLU A 200 -1.67 0.47 38.50
C GLU A 200 -1.22 1.86 38.05
N MET A 201 -0.26 1.97 37.12
CA MET A 201 0.32 3.26 36.70
C MET A 201 -0.44 3.92 35.54
N GLY A 202 -1.10 3.13 34.69
CA GLY A 202 -1.94 3.64 33.59
C GLY A 202 -1.20 4.45 32.51
N THR A 203 0.13 4.46 32.54
CA THR A 203 1.00 5.11 31.56
C THR A 203 2.00 4.12 30.99
N GLY A 204 2.45 4.34 29.77
CA GLY A 204 3.51 3.54 29.16
C GLY A 204 3.93 4.03 27.79
N ALA A 205 5.15 3.70 27.39
CA ALA A 205 5.71 4.06 26.09
C ALA A 205 6.46 2.85 25.53
N TYR A 206 6.02 2.30 24.40
CA TYR A 206 6.56 1.05 23.88
C TYR A 206 6.50 0.98 22.35
N LYS A 207 7.35 0.15 21.77
CA LYS A 207 7.44 -0.09 20.33
C LYS A 207 6.73 -1.39 19.99
N ILE A 208 5.88 -1.36 18.97
CA ILE A 208 5.28 -2.56 18.38
C ILE A 208 5.53 -2.61 16.88
N MET A 209 5.33 -3.76 16.27
CA MET A 209 5.13 -3.86 14.83
C MET A 209 3.62 -3.85 14.54
N GLU A 210 3.17 -2.89 13.73
CA GLU A 210 1.75 -2.69 13.45
C GLU A 210 1.51 -2.62 11.95
N ASP A 211 0.51 -3.36 11.47
CA ASP A 211 0.03 -3.27 10.09
C ASP A 211 -1.00 -2.15 9.92
N SER A 212 -1.01 -1.58 8.72
CA SER A 212 -1.89 -0.48 8.34
C SER A 212 -1.90 -0.37 6.83
N ILE A 213 -2.68 0.57 6.30
CA ILE A 213 -2.71 0.83 4.86
C ILE A 213 -1.32 1.12 4.26
N HIS A 214 -0.36 1.60 5.04
CA HIS A 214 1.00 1.90 4.55
C HIS A 214 1.91 0.68 4.42
N GLY A 215 1.54 -0.46 5.03
CA GLY A 215 2.40 -1.61 5.27
C GLY A 215 2.54 -1.92 6.77
N ILE A 216 3.55 -2.73 7.10
CA ILE A 216 3.85 -3.18 8.48
C ILE A 216 5.09 -2.44 8.98
N TYR A 217 4.91 -1.53 9.93
CA TYR A 217 5.96 -0.64 10.43
C TYR A 217 6.13 -0.75 11.94
N GLU A 218 7.34 -0.37 12.38
CA GLU A 218 7.55 -0.06 13.79
C GLU A 218 6.70 1.17 14.15
N THR A 219 5.83 1.02 15.15
CA THR A 219 4.97 2.09 15.66
C THR A 219 5.26 2.27 17.15
N ILE A 220 5.51 3.51 17.56
CA ILE A 220 5.69 3.88 18.96
C ILE A 220 4.34 4.27 19.53
N TYR A 221 3.95 3.60 20.60
CA TYR A 221 2.80 3.94 21.42
C TYR A 221 3.26 4.78 22.62
N ASP A 222 2.51 5.83 22.92
CA ASP A 222 2.61 6.62 24.14
C ASP A 222 1.22 6.70 24.77
N VAL A 223 1.06 6.05 25.92
CA VAL A 223 -0.19 5.88 26.64
C VAL A 223 -0.12 6.72 27.91
N SER A 224 -1.09 7.62 28.09
CA SER A 224 -1.18 8.46 29.27
C SER A 224 -2.62 8.67 29.73
N LEU A 225 -2.81 8.96 31.02
CA LEU A 225 -4.10 9.44 31.51
C LEU A 225 -4.39 10.83 30.94
N LEU A 226 -5.62 11.05 30.47
CA LEU A 226 -6.06 12.35 29.99
C LEU A 226 -6.53 13.20 31.20
N PRO A 227 -5.87 14.35 31.49
CA PRO A 227 -6.26 15.21 32.60
C PRO A 227 -7.69 15.74 32.46
N GLU A 228 -8.42 15.76 33.58
CA GLU A 228 -9.83 16.17 33.60
C GLU A 228 -10.03 17.65 33.22
N ILE A 229 -9.05 18.51 33.51
CA ILE A 229 -9.05 19.92 33.09
C ILE A 229 -9.05 20.07 31.56
N LEU A 230 -8.38 19.16 30.83
CA LEU A 230 -8.39 19.18 29.37
C LEU A 230 -9.76 18.76 28.82
N LEU A 231 -10.41 17.78 29.45
CA LEU A 231 -11.76 17.36 29.09
C LEU A 231 -12.79 18.48 29.28
N GLN A 232 -12.64 19.29 30.33
CA GLN A 232 -13.48 20.47 30.54
C GLN A 232 -13.30 21.52 29.43
N SER A 233 -12.06 21.74 28.97
CA SER A 233 -11.75 22.69 27.89
C SER A 233 -12.08 22.18 26.48
N LYS A 234 -12.10 20.86 26.28
CA LYS A 234 -12.28 20.19 24.98
C LYS A 234 -13.24 19.00 25.12
N PRO A 235 -14.54 19.25 25.38
CA PRO A 235 -15.52 18.19 25.60
C PRO A 235 -15.66 17.26 24.38
N GLN A 236 -15.36 17.75 23.17
CA GLN A 236 -15.41 16.96 21.94
C GLN A 236 -14.46 15.74 21.91
N LEU A 237 -13.44 15.69 22.78
CA LEU A 237 -12.53 14.54 22.90
C LEU A 237 -13.21 13.30 23.52
N LEU A 238 -14.25 13.52 24.33
CA LEU A 238 -14.99 12.48 25.05
C LEU A 238 -16.50 12.66 24.80
N PRO A 239 -17.02 12.30 23.61
CA PRO A 239 -18.40 12.55 23.23
C PRO A 239 -19.43 11.87 24.13
N LEU A 240 -19.10 10.69 24.67
CA LEU A 240 -19.98 9.91 25.56
C LEU A 240 -19.29 9.65 26.92
N PRO A 241 -19.21 10.64 27.82
CA PRO A 241 -18.53 10.51 29.11
C PRO A 241 -19.10 9.40 30.00
N ASN A 242 -20.39 9.09 29.86
CA ASN A 242 -21.09 8.04 30.60
C ASN A 242 -20.51 6.64 30.34
N LEU A 243 -19.84 6.41 29.20
CA LEU A 243 -19.21 5.12 28.89
C LEU A 243 -17.91 4.88 29.66
N LYS A 244 -17.38 5.88 30.37
CA LYS A 244 -16.24 5.73 31.28
C LYS A 244 -16.54 4.77 32.44
N GLY A 245 -17.78 4.74 32.93
CA GLY A 245 -18.14 4.02 34.15
C GLY A 245 -17.21 4.38 35.32
N ASN A 246 -16.69 3.36 36.01
CA ASN A 246 -15.70 3.51 37.08
C ASN A 246 -14.24 3.61 36.57
N GLY A 247 -14.04 3.56 35.25
CA GLY A 247 -12.73 3.60 34.63
C GLY A 247 -12.12 5.00 34.57
N LYS A 248 -11.03 5.12 33.82
CA LYS A 248 -10.32 6.37 33.53
C LYS A 248 -10.45 6.72 32.04
N VAL A 249 -9.97 7.89 31.67
CA VAL A 249 -9.85 8.29 30.27
C VAL A 249 -8.37 8.30 29.93
N PHE A 250 -8.00 7.57 28.89
CA PHE A 250 -6.63 7.50 28.41
C PHE A 250 -6.53 8.17 27.05
N GLN A 251 -5.39 8.79 26.83
CA GLN A 251 -4.93 9.28 25.55
C GLN A 251 -3.78 8.38 25.08
N ILE A 252 -3.88 7.94 23.84
CA ILE A 252 -2.87 7.12 23.19
C ILE A 252 -2.40 7.86 21.96
N PHE A 253 -1.09 8.14 21.90
CA PHE A 253 -0.45 8.60 20.67
C PHE A 253 0.26 7.44 19.99
N LYS A 254 0.05 7.31 18.68
CA LYS A 254 0.82 6.41 17.82
C LYS A 254 1.70 7.23 16.90
N ASN A 255 2.98 6.89 16.83
CA ASN A 255 3.92 7.49 15.88
C ASN A 255 4.53 6.40 15.01
N ARG A 256 4.22 6.43 13.72
CA ARG A 256 4.75 5.44 12.77
C ARG A 256 6.16 5.80 12.31
N ASN A 257 7.07 4.84 12.39
CA ASN A 257 8.46 5.01 11.98
C ASN A 257 8.70 4.54 10.53
N PHE A 258 8.62 5.46 9.56
CA PHE A 258 8.84 5.17 8.14
C PHE A 258 10.29 4.79 7.77
N LEU A 259 11.21 4.68 8.73
CA LEU A 259 12.55 4.10 8.53
C LEU A 259 12.58 2.58 8.73
N LYS A 260 11.65 2.03 9.54
CA LYS A 260 11.69 0.63 9.98
C LYS A 260 10.39 -0.09 9.66
N SER A 261 10.47 -1.05 8.73
CA SER A 261 9.31 -1.78 8.20
C SER A 261 9.63 -3.27 8.00
N ASN A 262 8.67 -4.14 8.29
CA ASN A 262 8.70 -5.54 7.85
C ASN A 262 8.08 -5.70 6.46
N GLN A 263 7.09 -4.87 6.13
CA GLN A 263 6.46 -4.82 4.81
C GLN A 263 6.32 -3.35 4.39
N HIS A 264 6.94 -2.99 3.28
CA HIS A 264 7.01 -1.63 2.76
C HIS A 264 6.22 -1.53 1.46
N VAL A 265 5.07 -0.85 1.48
CA VAL A 265 4.17 -0.75 0.33
C VAL A 265 4.35 0.59 -0.35
N VAL A 266 5.20 0.60 -1.38
CA VAL A 266 5.52 1.79 -2.19
C VAL A 266 5.75 1.38 -3.63
N TYR A 267 5.16 2.14 -4.55
CA TYR A 267 5.53 2.11 -5.97
C TYR A 267 6.52 3.24 -6.27
N HIS A 268 7.65 2.92 -6.90
CA HIS A 268 8.65 3.89 -7.34
C HIS A 268 9.30 3.49 -8.65
N TYR A 269 9.73 4.46 -9.44
CA TYR A 269 10.54 4.23 -10.63
C TYR A 269 11.42 5.44 -10.90
N GLY A 270 12.65 5.22 -11.35
CA GLY A 270 13.52 6.28 -11.87
C GLY A 270 14.33 7.03 -10.82
N ILE A 271 14.37 6.56 -9.57
CA ILE A 271 15.29 7.09 -8.56
C ILE A 271 16.67 6.53 -8.91
N ASN A 272 17.60 7.40 -9.31
CA ASN A 272 18.93 6.96 -9.67
C ASN A 272 19.62 6.34 -8.45
N GLY A 273 20.13 5.12 -8.60
CA GLY A 273 20.80 4.37 -7.52
C GLY A 273 22.08 5.04 -6.97
N GLN A 274 22.41 6.26 -7.39
CA GLN A 274 23.56 7.02 -6.89
C GLN A 274 23.40 7.47 -5.43
N THR A 275 22.22 7.29 -4.86
CA THR A 275 21.92 7.62 -3.46
C THR A 275 21.73 6.35 -2.65
N HIS A 276 22.22 6.31 -1.41
CA HIS A 276 21.95 5.20 -0.47
C HIS A 276 20.53 5.25 0.12
N TRP A 277 19.56 5.74 -0.66
CA TRP A 277 18.19 5.87 -0.23
C TRP A 277 17.47 4.54 -0.29
N LYS A 278 16.52 4.36 0.63
CA LYS A 278 15.42 3.42 0.48
C LYS A 278 14.21 4.19 -0.05
N PRO A 279 13.74 3.96 -1.29
CA PRO A 279 12.60 4.66 -1.88
C PRO A 279 11.38 4.68 -0.97
N GLY A 280 10.64 5.79 -0.93
CA GLY A 280 9.41 5.91 -0.13
C GLY A 280 9.59 5.91 1.38
N SER A 281 10.82 5.90 1.88
CA SER A 281 11.15 5.96 3.31
C SER A 281 11.75 7.32 3.68
N ASN A 282 11.85 7.58 4.98
CA ASN A 282 12.52 8.79 5.48
C ASN A 282 14.07 8.73 5.33
N HIS A 283 14.64 7.64 4.77
CA HIS A 283 16.07 7.61 4.39
C HIS A 283 16.38 8.51 3.18
N MET A 284 15.35 8.97 2.45
CA MET A 284 15.49 9.91 1.35
C MET A 284 15.86 11.34 1.80
N GLY A 285 16.01 11.55 3.11
CA GLY A 285 16.42 12.82 3.70
C GLY A 285 15.46 13.95 3.34
N ASN A 286 16.01 15.07 2.86
CA ASN A 286 15.21 16.25 2.51
C ASN A 286 14.35 16.05 1.25
N PHE A 287 14.57 15.01 0.45
CA PHE A 287 13.80 14.78 -0.77
C PHE A 287 12.36 14.36 -0.47
N LEU A 288 12.16 13.43 0.49
CA LEU A 288 10.86 12.93 0.90
C LEU A 288 10.84 12.78 2.42
N THR A 289 9.88 13.43 3.07
CA THR A 289 9.61 13.27 4.50
C THR A 289 8.16 12.86 4.71
N ARG A 290 7.95 11.79 5.47
CA ARG A 290 6.64 11.22 5.81
C ARG A 290 6.45 11.21 7.32
N THR A 291 5.27 11.62 7.76
CA THR A 291 4.84 11.53 9.17
C THR A 291 3.42 11.00 9.24
N SER A 292 3.15 10.12 10.20
CA SER A 292 1.81 9.60 10.49
C SER A 292 1.68 9.49 12.00
N VAL A 293 0.73 10.25 12.54
CA VAL A 293 0.48 10.38 13.98
C VAL A 293 -0.99 10.12 14.24
N SER A 294 -1.29 9.18 15.13
CA SER A 294 -2.66 8.94 15.60
C SER A 294 -2.82 9.40 17.03
N GLN A 295 -3.94 10.05 17.33
CA GLN A 295 -4.40 10.38 18.67
C GLN A 295 -5.70 9.63 18.92
N ILE A 296 -5.71 8.80 19.95
CA ILE A 296 -6.85 7.95 20.30
C ILE A 296 -7.26 8.24 21.73
N ILE A 297 -8.53 8.51 21.94
CA ILE A 297 -9.12 8.71 23.26
C ILE A 297 -9.98 7.50 23.58
N ILE A 298 -9.66 6.83 24.68
CA ILE A 298 -10.40 5.66 25.16
C ILE A 298 -10.91 5.90 26.58
N SER A 299 -12.07 5.33 26.91
CA SER A 299 -12.66 5.39 28.25
C SER A 299 -12.88 3.98 28.81
N GLY A 300 -12.49 3.74 30.07
CA GLY A 300 -12.51 2.43 30.71
C GLY A 300 -11.18 2.13 31.38
N ASP A 301 -10.60 0.95 31.12
CA ASP A 301 -9.22 0.62 31.47
C ASP A 301 -8.45 0.09 30.24
N LEU A 302 -7.16 -0.21 30.38
CA LEU A 302 -6.33 -0.61 29.24
C LEU A 302 -6.66 -2.01 28.68
N LYS A 303 -7.47 -2.82 29.37
CA LYS A 303 -7.98 -4.10 28.87
C LYS A 303 -9.42 -3.95 28.37
N HIS A 304 -10.23 -3.19 29.11
CA HIS A 304 -11.67 -3.02 28.91
C HIS A 304 -11.99 -1.55 28.59
N TYR A 305 -12.00 -1.17 27.31
CA TYR A 305 -12.20 0.23 26.90
C TYR A 305 -13.17 0.44 25.75
N THR A 306 -13.84 1.58 25.74
CA THR A 306 -14.52 2.09 24.54
C THR A 306 -13.69 3.17 23.85
N ILE A 307 -13.52 3.05 22.54
CA ILE A 307 -12.90 4.09 21.71
C ILE A 307 -13.90 5.24 21.55
N GLN A 308 -13.55 6.40 22.07
CA GLN A 308 -14.39 7.61 22.06
C GLN A 308 -14.11 8.46 20.82
N SER A 309 -12.83 8.63 20.51
CA SER A 309 -12.37 9.25 19.26
C SER A 309 -11.03 8.66 18.83
N SER A 310 -10.80 8.59 17.53
CA SER A 310 -9.55 8.12 16.93
C SER A 310 -9.26 8.98 15.70
N VAL A 311 -8.19 9.75 15.76
CA VAL A 311 -7.79 10.70 14.71
C VAL A 311 -6.39 10.36 14.25
N THR A 312 -6.23 10.04 12.96
CA THR A 312 -4.91 9.87 12.34
C THR A 312 -4.65 11.03 11.40
N SER A 313 -3.53 11.71 11.58
CA SER A 313 -3.05 12.79 10.69
C SER A 313 -1.74 12.39 10.04
N GLU A 314 -1.63 12.64 8.75
CA GLU A 314 -0.47 12.29 7.94
C GLU A 314 0.00 13.47 7.11
N LYS A 315 1.31 13.53 6.90
CA LYS A 315 1.96 14.55 6.08
C LYS A 315 3.04 13.89 5.26
N ASN A 316 2.98 14.07 3.95
CA ASN A 316 4.05 13.72 3.02
C ASN A 316 4.55 15.02 2.39
N ILE A 317 5.84 15.29 2.52
CA ILE A 317 6.50 16.47 1.96
C ILE A 317 7.54 15.99 0.96
N ILE A 318 7.51 16.55 -0.26
CA ILE A 318 8.43 16.24 -1.34
C ILE A 318 9.16 17.52 -1.75
N ALA A 319 10.48 17.47 -1.79
CA ALA A 319 11.34 18.56 -2.23
C ALA A 319 12.29 18.05 -3.35
N PRO A 320 11.90 18.18 -4.63
CA PRO A 320 12.70 17.68 -5.75
C PRO A 320 14.07 18.36 -5.87
N HIS A 321 14.18 19.59 -5.37
CA HIS A 321 15.42 20.36 -5.32
C HIS A 321 15.78 20.69 -3.86
N LEU A 322 17.03 20.45 -3.48
CA LEU A 322 17.53 20.63 -2.11
C LEU A 322 17.42 22.07 -1.57
N TYR A 323 17.33 23.07 -2.46
CA TYR A 323 17.35 24.51 -2.12
C TYR A 323 16.03 25.24 -2.39
N ASN A 324 15.00 24.55 -2.90
CA ASN A 324 13.80 25.25 -3.39
C ASN A 324 12.73 25.35 -2.29
N HIS A 325 12.18 26.56 -2.10
CA HIS A 325 11.03 26.85 -1.24
C HIS A 325 9.69 26.37 -1.85
N GLN A 326 9.73 25.51 -2.86
CA GLN A 326 8.55 24.98 -3.56
C GLN A 326 8.35 23.51 -3.22
N LYS A 327 8.20 23.21 -1.92
CA LYS A 327 7.94 21.84 -1.48
C LYS A 327 6.50 21.47 -1.79
N GLY A 328 6.32 20.30 -2.42
CA GLY A 328 5.03 19.68 -2.55
C GLY A 328 4.63 19.04 -1.23
N MET A 329 3.37 19.18 -0.86
CA MET A 329 2.83 18.57 0.35
C MET A 329 1.53 17.85 0.04
N VAL A 330 1.35 16.67 0.64
CA VAL A 330 0.06 16.03 0.83
C VAL A 330 -0.22 15.93 2.33
N GLY A 331 -1.30 16.55 2.78
CA GLY A 331 -1.81 16.43 4.15
C GLY A 331 -3.08 15.59 4.16
N ALA A 332 -3.15 14.61 5.04
CA ALA A 332 -4.33 13.77 5.20
C ALA A 332 -4.75 13.68 6.67
N ARG A 333 -6.06 13.56 6.91
CA ARG A 333 -6.63 13.31 8.23
C ARG A 333 -7.82 12.39 8.11
N MET A 334 -7.86 11.35 8.93
CA MET A 334 -9.04 10.52 9.13
C MET A 334 -9.45 10.58 10.59
N ASN A 335 -10.74 10.75 10.84
CA ASN A 335 -11.33 10.93 12.15
C ASN A 335 -12.53 9.98 12.30
N LEU A 336 -12.56 9.25 13.41
CA LEU A 336 -13.64 8.39 13.84
C LEU A 336 -14.07 8.80 15.24
N THR A 337 -15.32 9.26 15.39
CA THR A 337 -15.86 9.76 16.67
C THR A 337 -17.15 9.03 17.03
N ILE A 338 -17.27 8.55 18.27
CA ILE A 338 -18.46 7.83 18.70
C ILE A 338 -19.67 8.77 18.79
N GLU A 339 -20.81 8.32 18.28
CA GLU A 339 -22.08 9.04 18.29
C GLU A 339 -23.05 8.45 19.32
N SER A 340 -23.19 7.12 19.34
CA SER A 340 -24.09 6.43 20.27
C SER A 340 -23.75 4.96 20.47
N VAL A 341 -24.21 4.40 21.59
CA VAL A 341 -24.16 2.96 21.89
C VAL A 341 -25.55 2.50 22.33
N ASN A 342 -26.09 1.48 21.66
CA ASN A 342 -27.44 0.97 21.88
C ASN A 342 -27.45 -0.56 21.83
N SER A 343 -28.47 -1.22 22.36
CA SER A 343 -28.64 -2.67 22.13
C SER A 343 -28.93 -2.97 20.66
N ILE A 344 -28.43 -4.10 20.15
CA ILE A 344 -28.71 -4.55 18.79
C ILE A 344 -30.21 -4.79 18.62
N LYS A 345 -30.84 -4.07 17.69
CA LYS A 345 -32.26 -4.26 17.34
C LYS A 345 -32.46 -5.31 16.27
N LYS A 346 -31.64 -5.23 15.20
CA LYS A 346 -31.66 -6.13 14.06
C LYS A 346 -30.22 -6.47 13.69
N PRO A 347 -29.81 -7.75 13.77
CA PRO A 347 -28.50 -8.17 13.31
C PRO A 347 -28.29 -7.84 11.83
N PHE A 348 -27.07 -7.47 11.44
CA PHE A 348 -26.69 -7.40 10.04
C PHE A 348 -26.79 -8.76 9.34
N SER A 349 -27.01 -8.75 8.03
CA SER A 349 -26.96 -9.96 7.22
C SER A 349 -25.55 -10.55 7.21
N VAL A 350 -25.45 -11.86 7.02
CA VAL A 350 -24.16 -12.52 6.81
C VAL A 350 -23.57 -12.06 5.46
N VAL A 351 -22.25 -12.01 5.36
CA VAL A 351 -21.53 -11.74 4.11
C VAL A 351 -21.86 -12.85 3.11
N SER A 352 -22.33 -12.48 1.91
CA SER A 352 -22.89 -13.46 0.96
C SER A 352 -21.80 -14.32 0.30
N ASN A 353 -20.76 -13.68 -0.23
CA ASN A 353 -19.61 -14.34 -0.84
C ASN A 353 -18.32 -13.95 -0.06
N PRO A 354 -18.06 -14.59 1.09
CA PRO A 354 -17.02 -14.14 2.02
C PRO A 354 -15.61 -14.34 1.45
N GLN A 355 -14.83 -13.26 1.44
CA GLN A 355 -13.42 -13.26 1.12
C GLN A 355 -12.61 -12.76 2.33
N PRO A 356 -11.72 -13.62 2.90
CA PRO A 356 -10.88 -13.24 4.02
C PRO A 356 -9.71 -12.36 3.58
N ILE A 357 -9.42 -11.33 4.38
CA ILE A 357 -8.33 -10.39 4.22
C ILE A 357 -7.53 -10.36 5.53
N ARG A 358 -6.32 -10.92 5.49
CA ARG A 358 -5.50 -11.22 6.70
C ARG A 358 -4.69 -10.04 7.26
N ASN A 359 -4.70 -8.88 6.62
CA ASN A 359 -3.99 -7.68 7.08
C ASN A 359 -4.63 -6.39 6.55
N LEU A 360 -4.26 -5.28 7.16
CA LEU A 360 -4.73 -3.93 6.79
C LEU A 360 -3.87 -3.25 5.73
N VAL A 361 -2.92 -3.97 5.13
CA VAL A 361 -1.99 -3.43 4.13
C VAL A 361 -2.71 -3.11 2.83
N TYR A 362 -2.38 -1.97 2.20
CA TYR A 362 -2.99 -1.55 0.94
C TYR A 362 -2.82 -2.63 -0.14
N GLU A 363 -3.92 -2.95 -0.81
CA GLU A 363 -3.96 -3.85 -1.95
C GLU A 363 -3.96 -3.06 -3.26
N TYR A 364 -3.03 -3.39 -4.12
CA TYR A 364 -2.91 -2.75 -5.41
C TYR A 364 -3.85 -3.40 -6.43
N ASN A 365 -4.65 -2.57 -7.12
CA ASN A 365 -5.49 -3.07 -8.20
C ASN A 365 -4.75 -2.95 -9.54
N PRO A 366 -4.62 -4.03 -10.32
CA PRO A 366 -4.25 -3.92 -11.73
C PRO A 366 -5.24 -3.06 -12.53
N ILE A 367 -4.73 -2.08 -13.28
CA ILE A 367 -5.53 -1.43 -14.34
C ILE A 367 -5.69 -2.44 -15.48
N GLY A 368 -6.94 -2.82 -15.80
CA GLY A 368 -7.27 -3.74 -16.91
C GLY A 368 -8.18 -4.91 -16.53
N ASP A 369 -8.31 -5.23 -15.24
CA ASP A 369 -9.02 -6.42 -14.74
C ASP A 369 -10.41 -6.11 -14.13
N GLU A 370 -11.13 -5.08 -14.60
CA GLU A 370 -12.51 -4.84 -14.12
C GLU A 370 -13.49 -5.97 -14.47
N LYS A 371 -13.11 -6.89 -15.37
CA LYS A 371 -13.93 -8.06 -15.73
C LYS A 371 -13.65 -9.31 -14.90
N ASP A 372 -12.60 -9.35 -14.08
CA ASP A 372 -12.33 -10.47 -13.19
C ASP A 372 -12.44 -10.05 -11.73
N SER A 373 -13.67 -10.11 -11.22
CA SER A 373 -14.01 -10.07 -9.79
C SER A 373 -13.37 -11.22 -9.00
N SER A 374 -12.56 -12.06 -9.65
CA SER A 374 -11.88 -13.26 -9.14
C SER A 374 -10.39 -13.03 -8.81
N GLY A 375 -9.81 -11.92 -9.28
CA GLY A 375 -8.35 -11.71 -9.34
C GLY A 375 -7.74 -10.83 -8.25
N ARG A 376 -8.32 -10.73 -7.04
CA ARG A 376 -7.58 -10.09 -5.95
C ARG A 376 -6.33 -10.95 -5.68
N ILE A 377 -5.14 -10.36 -5.79
CA ILE A 377 -3.88 -11.03 -5.45
C ILE A 377 -3.95 -11.41 -3.97
N VAL A 378 -4.34 -12.65 -3.70
CA VAL A 378 -4.35 -13.23 -2.37
C VAL A 378 -2.91 -13.15 -1.87
N ASN A 379 -2.70 -12.48 -0.74
CA ASN A 379 -1.44 -12.58 0.00
C ASN A 379 -1.22 -14.06 0.33
N ILE A 380 -0.40 -14.75 -0.48
CA ILE A 380 -0.18 -16.19 -0.39
C ILE A 380 0.60 -16.47 0.89
N LYS A 381 -0.13 -16.76 1.97
CA LYS A 381 0.42 -17.35 3.20
C LYS A 381 0.16 -18.85 3.32
N ASP A 382 -0.41 -19.48 2.30
CA ASP A 382 -0.93 -20.85 2.42
C ASP A 382 0.12 -21.96 2.22
N ASN A 383 1.42 -21.64 2.11
CA ASN A 383 2.49 -22.65 2.00
C ASN A 383 3.66 -22.47 2.99
N LEU A 384 3.38 -22.17 4.26
CA LEU A 384 4.40 -22.28 5.33
C LEU A 384 3.82 -23.02 6.55
N LYS A 385 3.54 -24.31 6.36
CA LYS A 385 3.68 -25.29 7.45
C LYS A 385 5.01 -26.01 7.24
N THR A 386 5.76 -26.12 8.32
CA THR A 386 7.10 -26.72 8.46
C THR A 386 8.25 -25.79 8.07
N LEU A 387 8.91 -25.21 9.08
CA LEU A 387 10.36 -25.32 9.29
C LEU A 387 10.68 -24.74 10.67
N SER A 388 11.29 -25.59 11.48
CA SER A 388 11.59 -25.40 12.89
C SER A 388 12.64 -24.32 13.12
N GLU A 389 12.50 -23.58 14.23
CA GLU A 389 13.52 -22.67 14.77
C GLU A 389 14.85 -23.40 15.05
N PRO A 390 16.01 -22.83 14.70
CA PRO A 390 17.25 -23.12 15.38
C PRO A 390 17.61 -21.99 16.35
N SER A 391 17.83 -22.43 17.58
CA SER A 391 18.36 -21.78 18.77
C SER A 391 19.60 -20.88 18.56
N ASN A 392 19.62 -19.80 19.33
CA ASN A 392 20.73 -18.87 19.56
C ASN A 392 22.01 -19.54 20.09
N HIS A 393 23.17 -19.07 19.61
CA HIS A 393 24.37 -18.93 20.44
C HIS A 393 25.16 -17.68 20.04
N ASP A 394 25.46 -16.86 21.05
CA ASP A 394 26.31 -15.66 20.99
C ASP A 394 27.79 -15.99 20.74
N SER A 395 28.47 -15.17 19.95
CA SER A 395 29.81 -14.68 20.31
C SER A 395 30.13 -13.36 19.59
N SER A 396 30.57 -12.40 20.38
CA SER A 396 30.91 -11.02 20.01
C SER A 396 32.23 -10.89 19.25
N SER A 397 32.23 -10.10 18.18
CA SER A 397 33.37 -9.23 17.82
C SER A 397 32.92 -8.07 16.94
N LEU A 398 33.20 -6.86 17.40
CA LEU A 398 32.89 -5.58 16.77
C LEU A 398 33.77 -5.34 15.54
N THR A 399 33.15 -5.26 14.36
CA THR A 399 33.65 -4.44 13.23
C THR A 399 32.46 -3.89 12.46
N SER A 400 32.40 -2.57 12.38
CA SER A 400 31.41 -1.78 11.65
C SER A 400 31.50 -2.05 10.14
N SER A 401 30.53 -2.78 9.61
CA SER A 401 30.18 -2.85 8.20
C SER A 401 28.70 -3.18 8.16
N GLU A 402 27.85 -2.18 7.91
CA GLU A 402 26.42 -2.40 7.66
C GLU A 402 26.23 -3.07 6.30
N SER A 403 26.62 -4.34 6.18
CA SER A 403 26.07 -5.24 5.18
C SER A 403 24.76 -5.77 5.74
N GLY A 404 23.67 -5.04 5.47
CA GLY A 404 22.33 -5.50 5.79
C GLY A 404 22.05 -6.81 5.08
N SER A 405 22.17 -7.93 5.80
CA SER A 405 21.68 -9.23 5.35
C SER A 405 20.17 -9.11 5.20
N VAL A 406 19.71 -8.97 3.96
CA VAL A 406 18.30 -8.98 3.60
C VAL A 406 17.79 -10.41 3.86
N ASN A 407 17.28 -10.66 5.06
CA ASN A 407 16.43 -11.83 5.28
C ASN A 407 15.09 -11.53 4.61
N ILE A 408 14.96 -12.02 3.38
CA ILE A 408 13.78 -11.88 2.52
C ILE A 408 12.70 -12.79 3.10
N HIS A 409 11.69 -12.23 3.76
CA HIS A 409 10.39 -12.90 3.88
C HIS A 409 9.66 -12.76 2.53
N GLU A 410 9.94 -13.72 1.65
CA GLU A 410 9.28 -13.99 0.37
C GLU A 410 7.79 -14.29 0.58
N SER A 411 6.86 -13.33 0.36
CA SER A 411 5.43 -13.68 0.14
C SER A 411 4.51 -12.59 -0.47
N PHE A 412 5.00 -11.40 -0.87
CA PHE A 412 4.11 -10.27 -1.21
C PHE A 412 4.22 -9.75 -2.66
N HIS A 413 4.76 -10.57 -3.57
CA HIS A 413 5.10 -10.13 -4.93
C HIS A 413 4.01 -10.51 -5.94
N LEU A 414 3.81 -9.61 -6.92
CA LEU A 414 2.95 -9.86 -8.06
C LEU A 414 3.50 -11.00 -8.92
N PRO A 415 2.63 -11.79 -9.59
CA PRO A 415 3.07 -12.85 -10.50
C PRO A 415 3.89 -12.29 -11.66
N ASN A 416 4.78 -13.12 -12.23
CA ASN A 416 5.50 -12.80 -13.45
C ASN A 416 4.52 -12.48 -14.59
N PHE A 417 4.71 -11.34 -15.23
CA PHE A 417 3.89 -10.92 -16.38
C PHE A 417 4.45 -11.49 -17.67
N GLU A 418 3.58 -12.09 -18.49
CA GLU A 418 3.89 -12.43 -19.87
C GLU A 418 4.37 -11.17 -20.62
N LEU A 419 5.43 -11.31 -21.42
CA LEU A 419 6.02 -10.17 -22.15
C LEU A 419 5.03 -9.44 -23.06
N SER A 420 3.99 -10.14 -23.54
CA SER A 420 2.97 -9.62 -24.45
C SER A 420 1.88 -8.80 -23.75
N LYS A 421 1.80 -8.87 -22.42
CA LYS A 421 0.83 -8.15 -21.60
C LYS A 421 1.46 -6.91 -20.96
N ALA A 422 0.67 -5.87 -20.78
CA ALA A 422 1.11 -4.69 -20.06
C ALA A 422 1.37 -5.04 -18.58
N PRO A 423 2.46 -4.55 -17.97
CA PRO A 423 2.67 -4.72 -16.53
C PRO A 423 1.61 -3.94 -15.75
N LEU A 424 1.28 -4.40 -14.54
CA LEU A 424 0.25 -3.78 -13.72
C LEU A 424 0.69 -2.41 -13.19
N THR A 425 0.28 -1.35 -13.88
CA THR A 425 0.53 0.01 -13.42
C THR A 425 -0.57 0.47 -12.47
N THR A 426 -0.23 0.90 -11.26
CA THR A 426 -1.19 1.33 -10.23
C THR A 426 -1.46 2.82 -10.16
N PHE A 427 -0.62 3.63 -10.83
CA PHE A 427 -0.73 5.08 -10.80
C PHE A 427 -0.53 5.64 -12.20
N ILE A 428 -1.62 5.72 -12.96
CA ILE A 428 -1.69 6.63 -14.10
C ILE A 428 -2.40 7.87 -13.58
N PRO A 429 -1.71 9.01 -13.44
CA PRO A 429 -2.35 10.24 -13.03
C PRO A 429 -3.54 10.52 -13.95
N PHE A 430 -4.73 10.64 -13.37
CA PHE A 430 -6.02 10.70 -14.07
C PHE A 430 -6.28 11.99 -14.88
N TYR A 431 -5.26 12.82 -15.11
CA TYR A 431 -5.43 14.11 -15.76
C TYR A 431 -4.81 14.13 -17.15
N ILE A 432 -5.67 14.04 -18.16
CA ILE A 432 -5.51 14.83 -19.38
C ILE A 432 -6.48 16.02 -19.23
N SER A 433 -5.94 17.23 -19.35
CA SER A 433 -6.66 18.49 -19.16
C SER A 433 -7.80 18.69 -20.16
N GLU A 434 -8.89 19.28 -19.66
CA GLU A 434 -9.95 20.01 -20.39
C GLU A 434 -10.57 19.31 -21.61
N GLU A 435 -11.34 18.26 -21.33
CA GLU A 435 -12.62 17.88 -21.97
C GLU A 435 -12.88 16.41 -21.62
N ASN A 436 -13.66 16.16 -20.56
CA ASN A 436 -14.48 14.97 -20.25
C ASN A 436 -14.09 13.55 -20.72
N GLU A 437 -12.84 13.24 -21.07
CA GLU A 437 -12.44 11.90 -21.49
C GLU A 437 -11.69 11.21 -20.35
N ASN A 438 -12.33 10.19 -19.78
CA ASN A 438 -11.68 9.30 -18.82
C ASN A 438 -10.56 8.53 -19.53
N LEU A 439 -9.43 8.27 -18.85
CA LEU A 439 -8.35 7.42 -19.41
C LEU A 439 -8.82 6.03 -19.86
N TYR A 440 -9.92 5.53 -19.30
CA TYR A 440 -10.58 4.31 -19.76
C TYR A 440 -11.12 4.42 -21.19
N GLU A 441 -11.57 5.61 -21.62
CA GLU A 441 -11.94 5.88 -23.01
C GLU A 441 -10.68 6.01 -23.88
N LEU A 442 -9.59 6.58 -23.35
CA LEU A 442 -8.31 6.74 -24.06
C LEU A 442 -7.53 5.43 -24.27
N ASN A 443 -7.79 4.36 -23.52
CA ASN A 443 -7.18 3.03 -23.74
C ASN A 443 -7.76 2.29 -24.97
N SER A 444 -8.64 2.94 -25.75
CA SER A 444 -9.02 2.45 -27.07
C SER A 444 -7.96 2.80 -28.11
N THR A 445 -7.71 1.88 -29.04
CA THR A 445 -6.78 2.10 -30.16
C THR A 445 -7.18 3.32 -30.99
N VAL A 446 -8.49 3.55 -31.17
CA VAL A 446 -9.06 4.70 -31.88
C VAL A 446 -8.67 6.04 -31.23
N ASN A 447 -8.82 6.16 -29.91
CA ASN A 447 -8.50 7.41 -29.22
C ASN A 447 -7.00 7.68 -29.18
N LEU A 448 -6.15 6.64 -29.13
CA LEU A 448 -4.71 6.81 -29.27
C LEU A 448 -4.30 7.28 -30.67
N ILE A 449 -4.93 6.76 -31.72
CA ILE A 449 -4.72 7.22 -33.09
C ILE A 449 -5.11 8.70 -33.21
N ARG A 450 -6.24 9.10 -32.61
CA ARG A 450 -6.67 10.51 -32.58
C ARG A 450 -5.67 11.38 -31.81
N LEU A 451 -5.27 10.98 -30.60
CA LEU A 451 -4.34 11.74 -29.77
C LEU A 451 -2.97 11.91 -30.45
N ALA A 452 -2.47 10.87 -31.14
CA ALA A 452 -1.24 10.96 -31.92
C ALA A 452 -1.34 12.02 -33.04
N LYS A 453 -2.49 12.09 -33.73
CA LYS A 453 -2.75 13.10 -34.77
C LYS A 453 -2.82 14.50 -34.18
N GLU A 454 -3.53 14.69 -33.08
CA GLU A 454 -3.62 15.99 -32.40
C GLU A 454 -2.26 16.53 -31.96
N ILE A 455 -1.44 15.67 -31.34
CA ILE A 455 -0.06 16.01 -30.95
C ILE A 455 0.74 16.42 -32.19
N SER A 456 0.58 15.68 -33.29
CA SER A 456 1.30 15.90 -34.53
C SER A 456 0.92 17.20 -35.23
N GLU A 457 -0.37 17.53 -35.25
CA GLU A 457 -0.88 18.80 -35.77
C GLU A 457 -0.35 19.99 -34.97
N GLY A 458 -0.27 19.85 -33.64
CA GLY A 458 0.34 20.84 -32.76
C GLY A 458 1.84 21.03 -33.04
N ILE A 459 2.60 19.94 -33.22
CA ILE A 459 4.04 20.00 -33.52
C ILE A 459 4.29 20.74 -34.85
N LEU A 460 3.48 20.47 -35.87
CA LEU A 460 3.63 21.10 -37.18
C LEU A 460 3.16 22.57 -37.19
N ASN A 461 2.32 22.98 -36.23
CA ASN A 461 1.77 24.34 -36.13
C ASN A 461 1.99 24.94 -34.73
N PRO A 462 3.26 25.23 -34.34
CA PRO A 462 3.63 25.56 -32.96
C PRO A 462 3.06 26.89 -32.45
N ASN A 463 2.58 27.78 -33.32
CA ASN A 463 2.04 29.10 -32.96
C ASN A 463 0.55 29.07 -32.55
N THR A 464 -0.04 27.89 -32.41
CA THR A 464 -1.41 27.71 -31.92
C THR A 464 -1.43 27.53 -30.40
N ILE A 465 -2.53 27.91 -29.73
CA ILE A 465 -2.71 27.75 -28.26
C ILE A 465 -2.47 26.29 -27.82
N THR A 466 -2.65 25.31 -28.73
CA THR A 466 -2.38 23.89 -28.49
C THR A 466 -0.90 23.55 -28.31
N GLY A 467 0.02 24.43 -28.73
CA GLY A 467 1.48 24.30 -28.55
C GLY A 467 1.92 24.18 -27.09
N GLU A 468 1.25 24.91 -26.18
CA GLU A 468 1.60 24.97 -24.75
C GLU A 468 1.36 23.64 -24.01
N HIS A 469 0.57 22.72 -24.58
CA HIS A 469 0.21 21.44 -23.97
C HIS A 469 0.71 20.21 -24.74
N ILE A 470 1.52 20.38 -25.80
CA ILE A 470 2.03 19.24 -26.59
C ILE A 470 2.83 18.28 -25.71
N LEU A 471 3.73 18.80 -24.87
CA LEU A 471 4.59 17.98 -24.02
C LEU A 471 3.78 17.22 -22.95
N SER A 472 2.75 17.85 -22.37
CA SER A 472 1.88 17.19 -21.39
C SER A 472 1.02 16.12 -22.07
N LYS A 473 0.44 16.40 -23.24
CA LYS A 473 -0.28 15.42 -24.06
C LYS A 473 0.61 14.24 -24.43
N PHE A 474 1.85 14.48 -24.86
CA PHE A 474 2.81 13.43 -25.20
C PHE A 474 3.19 12.59 -23.97
N SER A 475 3.48 13.22 -22.82
CA SER A 475 3.75 12.49 -21.58
C SER A 475 2.57 11.61 -21.16
N SER A 476 1.33 12.10 -21.31
CA SER A 476 0.13 11.30 -21.05
C SER A 476 -0.04 10.18 -22.05
N PHE A 477 0.23 10.42 -23.33
CA PHE A 477 0.21 9.42 -24.38
C PHE A 477 1.16 8.25 -24.07
N VAL A 478 2.41 8.53 -23.70
CA VAL A 478 3.38 7.51 -23.24
C VAL A 478 2.84 6.70 -22.05
N ARG A 479 2.12 7.33 -21.12
CA ARG A 479 1.52 6.62 -19.97
C ARG A 479 0.40 5.68 -20.39
N VAL A 480 -0.42 6.04 -21.36
CA VAL A 480 -1.46 5.14 -21.89
C VAL A 480 -0.84 3.99 -22.68
N LEU A 481 0.22 4.23 -23.46
CA LEU A 481 0.92 3.15 -24.17
C LEU A 481 1.53 2.11 -23.22
N ARG A 482 1.81 2.47 -21.96
CA ARG A 482 2.28 1.52 -20.93
C ARG A 482 1.21 0.53 -20.48
N THR A 483 -0.07 0.81 -20.69
CA THR A 483 -1.17 -0.12 -20.36
C THR A 483 -1.61 -0.99 -21.52
N MET A 484 -1.03 -0.80 -22.70
CA MET A 484 -1.43 -1.54 -23.88
C MET A 484 -0.73 -2.89 -24.00
N SER A 485 -1.50 -3.89 -24.44
CA SER A 485 -0.98 -5.19 -24.87
C SER A 485 -0.21 -5.08 -26.19
N ALA A 486 0.59 -6.10 -26.50
CA ALA A 486 1.32 -6.18 -27.76
C ALA A 486 0.37 -6.15 -28.98
N HIS A 487 -0.82 -6.76 -28.86
CA HIS A 487 -1.84 -6.73 -29.91
C HIS A 487 -2.34 -5.30 -30.19
N GLN A 488 -2.69 -4.56 -29.13
CA GLN A 488 -3.19 -3.19 -29.28
C GLN A 488 -2.12 -2.25 -29.84
N LEU A 489 -0.86 -2.37 -29.38
CA LEU A 489 0.25 -1.57 -29.94
C LEU A 489 0.49 -1.90 -31.42
N LYS A 490 0.37 -3.17 -31.81
CA LYS A 490 0.47 -3.59 -33.22
C LYS A 490 -0.66 -3.00 -34.06
N GLU A 491 -1.90 -3.05 -33.58
CA GLU A 491 -3.05 -2.44 -34.26
C GLU A 491 -2.86 -0.94 -34.49
N VAL A 492 -2.45 -0.19 -33.46
CA VAL A 492 -2.15 1.25 -33.59
C VAL A 492 -0.98 1.47 -34.55
N SER A 493 0.05 0.62 -34.50
CA SER A 493 1.18 0.69 -35.42
C SER A 493 0.76 0.51 -36.88
N ASP A 494 -0.07 -0.48 -37.19
CA ASP A 494 -0.50 -0.76 -38.56
C ASP A 494 -1.36 0.38 -39.11
N ASN A 495 -2.13 1.06 -38.26
CA ASN A 495 -2.95 2.22 -38.64
C ASN A 495 -2.13 3.51 -38.83
N LEU A 496 -1.13 3.75 -37.96
CA LEU A 496 -0.33 4.98 -37.99
C LEU A 496 0.89 4.91 -38.91
N TYR A 497 1.33 3.71 -39.31
CA TYR A 497 2.54 3.55 -40.10
C TYR A 497 2.47 4.35 -41.41
N TYR A 498 3.46 5.23 -41.59
CA TYR A 498 3.57 6.07 -42.77
C TYR A 498 5.05 6.20 -43.19
N PRO A 499 5.46 5.65 -44.36
CA PRO A 499 6.85 5.70 -44.78
C PRO A 499 7.35 7.12 -45.09
N TYR A 500 8.58 7.43 -44.68
CA TYR A 500 9.23 8.73 -44.98
C TYR A 500 9.22 9.08 -46.47
N LEU A 501 9.58 8.12 -47.33
CA LEU A 501 9.62 8.32 -48.79
C LEU A 501 8.23 8.65 -49.38
N LYS A 502 7.15 8.22 -48.73
CA LYS A 502 5.78 8.56 -49.14
C LYS A 502 5.44 10.01 -48.75
N ALA A 503 5.92 10.45 -47.59
CA ALA A 503 5.73 11.82 -47.11
C ALA A 503 6.45 12.85 -47.98
N MET A 504 7.68 12.55 -48.40
CA MET A 504 8.48 13.47 -49.23
C MET A 504 7.97 13.66 -50.66
N LYS A 505 7.25 12.69 -51.23
CA LYS A 505 6.83 12.73 -52.64
C LYS A 505 5.77 13.80 -52.96
N THR A 506 5.10 14.35 -51.96
CA THR A 506 3.98 15.28 -52.15
C THR A 506 3.98 16.33 -51.05
N ASN A 507 3.99 17.61 -51.43
CA ASN A 507 4.01 18.74 -50.49
C ASN A 507 2.61 19.01 -49.91
N ASN A 508 1.97 17.98 -49.35
CA ASN A 508 0.62 18.03 -48.78
C ASN A 508 0.69 17.96 -47.24
N GLN A 509 0.05 18.92 -46.58
CA GLN A 509 -0.09 18.99 -45.13
C GLN A 509 -0.64 17.68 -44.52
N HIS A 510 -1.56 16.99 -45.19
CA HIS A 510 -2.09 15.70 -44.72
C HIS A 510 -1.00 14.62 -44.59
N ASN A 511 -0.06 14.59 -45.53
CA ASN A 511 1.02 13.60 -45.53
C ASN A 511 2.08 13.94 -44.49
N ALA A 512 2.34 15.24 -44.27
CA ALA A 512 3.18 15.69 -43.16
C ALA A 512 2.57 15.29 -41.80
N ILE A 513 1.25 15.51 -41.59
CA ILE A 513 0.55 15.11 -40.35
C ILE A 513 0.59 13.58 -40.17
N SER A 514 0.35 12.81 -41.23
CA SER A 514 0.39 11.34 -41.17
C SER A 514 1.78 10.81 -40.77
N TYR A 515 2.83 11.36 -41.37
CA TYR A 515 4.21 11.01 -41.04
C TYR A 515 4.59 11.45 -39.62
N GLN A 516 4.19 12.65 -39.20
CA GLN A 516 4.43 13.13 -37.85
C GLN A 516 3.65 12.31 -36.80
N SER A 517 2.47 11.79 -37.15
CA SER A 517 1.68 10.89 -36.29
C SER A 517 2.39 9.56 -36.08
N TRP A 518 3.00 9.02 -37.14
CA TRP A 518 3.88 7.86 -37.04
C TRP A 518 5.07 8.12 -36.12
N ILE A 519 5.79 9.24 -36.30
CA ILE A 519 6.94 9.61 -35.45
C ILE A 519 6.53 9.75 -33.99
N THR A 520 5.43 10.49 -33.73
CA THR A 520 4.91 10.70 -32.37
C THR A 520 4.62 9.37 -31.68
N PHE A 521 3.96 8.45 -32.37
CA PHE A 521 3.69 7.11 -31.84
C PHE A 521 4.96 6.28 -31.65
N ARG A 522 5.85 6.26 -32.64
CA ARG A 522 7.13 5.54 -32.60
C ARG A 522 7.97 5.95 -31.40
N ASP A 523 8.15 7.25 -31.20
CA ASP A 523 8.97 7.81 -30.13
C ASP A 523 8.29 7.58 -28.76
N ALA A 524 6.95 7.64 -28.70
CA ALA A 524 6.21 7.32 -27.48
C ALA A 524 6.31 5.83 -27.09
N VAL A 525 6.28 4.91 -28.06
CA VAL A 525 6.57 3.48 -27.82
C VAL A 525 8.00 3.29 -27.31
N GLY A 526 8.98 4.00 -27.88
CA GLY A 526 10.36 4.03 -27.38
C GLY A 526 10.49 4.45 -25.91
N GLN A 527 9.60 5.32 -25.41
CA GLN A 527 9.57 5.78 -24.01
C GLN A 527 8.62 4.98 -23.10
N ALA A 528 7.77 4.11 -23.67
CA ALA A 528 6.82 3.32 -22.90
C ALA A 528 7.56 2.33 -21.99
N GLY A 529 8.55 1.62 -22.54
CA GLY A 529 9.47 0.79 -21.76
C GLY A 529 8.86 -0.50 -21.20
N THR A 530 7.77 -0.99 -21.80
CA THR A 530 7.09 -2.24 -21.41
C THR A 530 7.52 -3.40 -22.30
N GLY A 531 7.19 -4.64 -21.91
CA GLY A 531 7.37 -5.83 -22.76
C GLY A 531 6.69 -5.69 -24.13
N PRO A 532 5.40 -5.29 -24.20
CA PRO A 532 4.71 -4.99 -25.44
C PRO A 532 5.42 -3.97 -26.33
N ALA A 533 6.01 -2.92 -25.74
CA ALA A 533 6.76 -1.92 -26.47
C ALA A 533 8.06 -2.48 -27.06
N LEU A 534 8.79 -3.33 -26.31
CA LEU A 534 9.98 -4.02 -26.81
C LEU A 534 9.63 -4.93 -28.00
N MET A 535 8.57 -5.72 -27.89
CA MET A 535 8.08 -6.57 -28.98
C MET A 535 7.74 -5.75 -30.23
N THR A 536 7.04 -4.63 -30.03
CA THR A 536 6.65 -3.72 -31.12
C THR A 536 7.88 -3.11 -31.83
N ILE A 537 8.91 -2.72 -31.07
CA ILE A 537 10.17 -2.19 -31.64
C ILE A 537 10.90 -3.27 -32.44
N ARG A 538 11.01 -4.50 -31.91
CA ARG A 538 11.61 -5.63 -32.64
C ARG A 538 10.85 -5.90 -33.94
N ASP A 539 9.53 -5.94 -33.89
CA ASP A 539 8.67 -6.12 -35.07
C ASP A 539 8.93 -5.03 -36.12
N TRP A 540 9.09 -3.77 -35.74
CA TRP A 540 9.40 -2.69 -36.68
C TRP A 540 10.75 -2.84 -37.35
N ILE A 541 11.77 -3.30 -36.63
CA ILE A 541 13.11 -3.52 -37.16
C ILE A 541 13.09 -4.70 -38.13
N VAL A 542 12.51 -5.83 -37.73
CA VAL A 542 12.44 -7.05 -38.57
C VAL A 542 11.59 -6.82 -39.82
N SER A 543 10.49 -6.08 -39.71
CA SER A 543 9.62 -5.74 -40.83
C SER A 543 10.09 -4.54 -41.66
N LYS A 544 11.24 -3.94 -41.32
CA LYS A 544 11.81 -2.75 -42.01
C LYS A 544 10.87 -1.53 -42.03
N LYS A 545 9.99 -1.42 -41.03
CA LYS A 545 9.19 -0.20 -40.80
C LYS A 545 10.06 0.93 -40.21
N VAL A 546 11.16 0.58 -39.55
CA VAL A 546 12.23 1.50 -39.12
C VAL A 546 13.57 0.91 -39.53
N GLU A 547 14.48 1.73 -40.05
CA GLU A 547 15.80 1.31 -40.54
C GLU A 547 16.87 2.35 -40.17
N GLY A 548 18.13 1.96 -40.25
CA GLY A 548 19.28 2.87 -40.08
C GLY A 548 19.30 3.61 -38.73
N GLU A 549 19.44 4.93 -38.79
CA GLU A 549 19.53 5.78 -37.60
C GLU A 549 18.26 5.73 -36.73
N GLU A 550 17.07 5.64 -37.33
CA GLU A 550 15.80 5.59 -36.58
C GLU A 550 15.73 4.36 -35.68
N SER A 551 16.06 3.19 -36.26
CA SER A 551 16.14 1.93 -35.51
C SER A 551 17.20 1.98 -34.41
N SER A 552 18.35 2.61 -34.70
CA SER A 552 19.48 2.75 -33.77
C SER A 552 19.12 3.63 -32.56
N CYS A 553 18.38 4.71 -32.79
CA CYS A 553 17.88 5.59 -31.73
C CYS A 553 16.86 4.88 -30.83
N LEU A 554 15.90 4.16 -31.41
CA LEU A 554 14.90 3.40 -30.63
C LEU A 554 15.54 2.37 -29.71
N VAL A 555 16.49 1.59 -30.24
CA VAL A 555 17.18 0.57 -29.45
C VAL A 555 18.04 1.20 -28.35
N SER A 556 18.69 2.34 -28.62
CA SER A 556 19.48 3.05 -27.61
C SER A 556 18.67 3.49 -26.38
N ALA A 557 17.39 3.84 -26.59
CA ALA A 557 16.49 4.29 -25.54
C ALA A 557 16.06 3.16 -24.59
N LEU A 558 16.07 1.89 -25.04
CA LEU A 558 15.57 0.75 -24.27
C LEU A 558 16.26 0.60 -22.91
N SER A 559 17.57 0.87 -22.84
CA SER A 559 18.37 0.76 -21.61
C SER A 559 17.90 1.67 -20.46
N ASN A 560 17.26 2.79 -20.79
CA ASN A 560 16.75 3.78 -19.83
C ASN A 560 15.22 3.79 -19.74
N ALA A 561 14.53 3.36 -20.79
CA ALA A 561 13.07 3.33 -20.84
C ALA A 561 12.48 2.13 -20.10
N ALA A 562 13.16 0.97 -20.11
CA ALA A 562 12.67 -0.29 -19.56
C ALA A 562 12.15 -0.13 -18.12
N LYS A 563 10.89 -0.52 -17.90
CA LYS A 563 10.20 -0.38 -16.60
C LYS A 563 10.36 -1.59 -15.70
N LEU A 564 10.36 -2.77 -16.31
CA LEU A 564 10.39 -4.05 -15.64
C LEU A 564 11.28 -5.03 -16.43
N PRO A 565 12.61 -4.90 -16.35
CA PRO A 565 13.53 -5.76 -17.08
C PRO A 565 13.66 -7.13 -16.38
N THR A 566 12.61 -7.94 -16.46
CA THR A 566 12.61 -9.34 -16.02
C THR A 566 13.55 -10.19 -16.88
N ILE A 567 13.84 -11.40 -16.43
CA ILE A 567 14.60 -12.38 -17.25
C ILE A 567 13.92 -12.66 -18.60
N GLU A 568 12.59 -12.67 -18.67
CA GLU A 568 11.85 -12.82 -19.93
C GLU A 568 12.11 -11.63 -20.88
N TYR A 569 12.03 -10.40 -20.36
CA TYR A 569 12.35 -9.18 -21.11
C TYR A 569 13.79 -9.19 -21.63
N LEU A 570 14.75 -9.52 -20.75
CA LEU A 570 16.17 -9.58 -21.11
C LEU A 570 16.44 -10.68 -22.13
N ASN A 571 15.81 -11.85 -22.01
CA ASN A 571 15.96 -12.92 -22.98
C ASN A 571 15.43 -12.53 -24.36
N TYR A 572 14.27 -11.87 -24.43
CA TYR A 572 13.73 -11.39 -25.69
C TYR A 572 14.60 -10.31 -26.33
N PHE A 573 15.14 -9.37 -25.54
CA PHE A 573 16.10 -8.38 -26.06
C PHE A 573 17.40 -9.06 -26.52
N PHE A 574 17.89 -10.05 -25.78
CA PHE A 574 19.07 -10.82 -26.16
C PHE A 574 18.88 -11.57 -27.49
N GLU A 575 17.69 -12.14 -27.70
CA GLU A 575 17.33 -12.78 -28.98
C GLU A 575 17.29 -11.77 -30.13
N MET A 576 16.78 -10.56 -29.89
CA MET A 576 16.79 -9.49 -30.89
C MET A 576 18.21 -9.13 -31.38
N LEU A 577 19.24 -9.24 -30.53
CA LEU A 577 20.64 -9.05 -30.94
C LEU A 577 21.07 -10.01 -32.05
N ASN A 578 20.37 -11.13 -32.19
CA ASN A 578 20.68 -12.18 -33.14
C ASN A 578 19.90 -12.09 -34.44
N ASP A 579 18.92 -11.20 -34.56
CA ASP A 579 18.14 -10.99 -35.78
C ASP A 579 19.05 -10.44 -36.90
N ASP A 580 18.89 -10.95 -38.12
CA ASP A 580 19.68 -10.52 -39.29
C ASP A 580 19.53 -9.01 -39.54
N ALA A 581 18.31 -8.49 -39.40
CA ALA A 581 18.01 -7.06 -39.50
C ALA A 581 18.81 -6.18 -38.51
N VAL A 582 19.24 -6.74 -37.37
CA VAL A 582 20.08 -6.05 -36.39
C VAL A 582 21.57 -6.23 -36.72
N LYS A 583 21.98 -7.44 -37.14
CA LYS A 583 23.38 -7.76 -37.46
C LYS A 583 23.89 -7.05 -38.71
N ASP A 584 23.03 -6.86 -39.71
CA ASP A 584 23.39 -6.31 -41.01
C ASP A 584 23.75 -4.81 -40.96
N HIS A 585 23.35 -4.09 -39.90
CA HIS A 585 23.61 -2.66 -39.77
C HIS A 585 24.51 -2.34 -38.58
N ILE A 586 25.74 -1.87 -38.85
CA ILE A 586 26.80 -1.73 -37.83
C ILE A 586 26.40 -0.86 -36.63
N SER A 587 25.78 0.30 -36.87
CA SER A 587 25.35 1.22 -35.81
C SER A 587 24.24 0.63 -34.95
N LEU A 588 23.34 -0.15 -35.56
CA LEU A 588 22.22 -0.78 -34.87
C LEU A 588 22.73 -1.92 -34.00
N LYS A 589 23.58 -2.80 -34.56
CA LYS A 589 24.29 -3.86 -33.83
C LYS A 589 25.03 -3.31 -32.61
N MET A 590 25.81 -2.24 -32.79
CA MET A 590 26.57 -1.62 -31.70
C MET A 590 25.65 -1.08 -30.60
N ASN A 591 24.64 -0.28 -30.96
CA ASN A 591 23.71 0.30 -29.99
C ASN A 591 22.87 -0.78 -29.28
N ALA A 592 22.52 -1.86 -29.97
CA ALA A 592 21.80 -2.99 -29.39
C ALA A 592 22.63 -3.70 -28.32
N VAL A 593 23.90 -4.00 -28.61
CA VAL A 593 24.82 -4.63 -27.64
C VAL A 593 25.06 -3.72 -26.44
N LEU A 594 25.34 -2.43 -26.65
CA LEU A 594 25.56 -1.47 -25.57
C LEU A 594 24.32 -1.30 -24.68
N SER A 595 23.15 -1.18 -25.29
CA SER A 595 21.89 -0.98 -24.57
C SER A 595 21.50 -2.23 -23.78
N PHE A 596 21.68 -3.41 -24.37
CA PHE A 596 21.44 -4.68 -23.69
C PHE A 596 22.37 -4.85 -22.49
N THR A 597 23.68 -4.65 -22.68
CA THR A 597 24.66 -4.84 -21.60
C THR A 597 24.50 -3.83 -20.47
N ASP A 598 24.18 -2.57 -20.77
CA ASP A 598 23.86 -1.58 -19.74
C ASP A 598 22.56 -1.93 -18.98
N LEU A 599 21.53 -2.41 -19.68
CA LEU A 599 20.30 -2.85 -19.03
C LEU A 599 20.54 -4.07 -18.13
N VAL A 600 21.30 -5.06 -18.59
CA VAL A 600 21.71 -6.22 -17.78
C VAL A 600 22.49 -5.78 -16.53
N ARG A 601 23.43 -4.83 -16.69
CA ARG A 601 24.18 -4.28 -15.56
C ARG A 601 23.25 -3.63 -14.53
N LYS A 602 22.32 -2.78 -14.99
CA LYS A 602 21.35 -2.09 -14.12
C LYS A 602 20.36 -3.04 -13.44
N ALA A 603 19.92 -4.09 -14.12
CA ALA A 603 18.88 -5.00 -13.65
C ALA A 603 19.40 -6.16 -12.79
N LEU A 604 20.53 -6.77 -13.18
CA LEU A 604 21.02 -8.03 -12.60
C LEU A 604 22.32 -7.89 -11.81
N VAL A 605 23.16 -6.90 -12.12
CA VAL A 605 24.51 -6.78 -11.50
C VAL A 605 24.49 -5.76 -10.37
N ASP A 606 24.03 -4.54 -10.63
CA ASP A 606 23.95 -3.47 -9.65
C ASP A 606 22.66 -3.59 -8.84
N ARG A 607 22.70 -4.41 -7.78
CA ARG A 607 21.54 -4.66 -6.91
C ARG A 607 20.95 -3.38 -6.29
N HIS A 608 21.81 -2.42 -5.98
CA HIS A 608 21.41 -1.17 -5.37
C HIS A 608 20.68 -0.27 -6.37
N PHE A 609 21.22 -0.16 -7.60
CA PHE A 609 20.52 0.49 -8.70
C PHE A 609 19.19 -0.22 -9.02
N ALA A 610 19.18 -1.55 -9.12
CA ALA A 610 17.99 -2.31 -9.44
C ALA A 610 16.87 -2.07 -8.41
N HIS A 611 17.20 -2.13 -7.12
CA HIS A 611 16.28 -1.89 -6.02
C HIS A 611 15.69 -0.48 -6.05
N ASN A 612 16.51 0.54 -6.34
CA ASN A 612 16.10 1.94 -6.26
C ASN A 612 15.45 2.45 -7.55
N TYR A 613 15.87 1.95 -8.71
CA TYR A 613 15.42 2.45 -10.00
C TYR A 613 14.12 1.78 -10.47
N TYR A 614 13.98 0.47 -10.24
CA TYR A 614 12.78 -0.30 -10.61
C TYR A 614 11.88 -0.51 -9.39
N SER A 615 10.60 -0.80 -9.62
CA SER A 615 9.58 -0.89 -8.55
C SER A 615 9.70 -2.19 -7.74
N PHE A 616 10.85 -2.39 -7.08
CA PHE A 616 11.19 -3.59 -6.31
C PHE A 616 10.19 -3.88 -5.19
N HIS A 617 9.74 -2.86 -4.46
CA HIS A 617 8.76 -3.02 -3.38
C HIS A 617 7.35 -3.39 -3.85
N PHE A 618 7.10 -3.27 -5.16
CA PHE A 618 5.81 -3.57 -5.79
C PHE A 618 5.85 -4.92 -6.52
N TYR A 619 6.85 -5.13 -7.38
CA TYR A 619 6.98 -6.35 -8.19
C TYR A 619 7.86 -7.43 -7.57
N GLY A 620 8.72 -7.06 -6.60
CA GLY A 620 9.76 -7.95 -6.08
C GLY A 620 11.05 -7.92 -6.89
N PRO A 621 11.94 -8.90 -6.63
CA PRO A 621 13.16 -9.08 -7.41
C PRO A 621 12.86 -9.29 -8.90
N LEU A 622 13.70 -8.70 -9.77
CA LEU A 622 13.58 -8.84 -11.23
C LEU A 622 14.01 -10.24 -11.75
N THR A 623 14.66 -11.02 -10.89
CA THR A 623 15.27 -12.30 -11.18
C THR A 623 15.16 -13.20 -9.95
N ASP A 624 15.04 -14.51 -10.18
CA ASP A 624 15.08 -15.53 -9.12
C ASP A 624 16.50 -15.63 -8.56
N ILE A 625 16.62 -15.93 -7.26
CA ILE A 625 17.92 -16.14 -6.60
C ILE A 625 18.73 -17.29 -7.24
N ASN A 626 18.04 -18.24 -7.88
CA ASN A 626 18.64 -19.38 -8.58
C ASN A 626 18.80 -19.15 -10.09
N ASP A 627 18.40 -17.99 -10.63
CA ASP A 627 18.58 -17.71 -12.05
C ASP A 627 20.07 -17.61 -12.39
N ARG A 628 20.48 -18.39 -13.40
CA ARG A 628 21.87 -18.42 -13.88
C ARG A 628 22.02 -17.86 -15.29
N THR A 629 20.99 -17.19 -15.81
CA THR A 629 20.96 -16.69 -17.20
C THR A 629 22.14 -15.77 -17.48
N LEU A 630 22.51 -14.91 -16.52
CA LEU A 630 23.67 -14.03 -16.66
C LEU A 630 24.98 -14.82 -16.90
N THR A 631 25.25 -15.82 -16.06
CA THR A 631 26.52 -16.56 -16.03
C THR A 631 26.57 -17.70 -17.05
N GLU A 632 25.45 -18.29 -17.40
CA GLU A 632 25.37 -19.47 -18.28
C GLU A 632 24.97 -19.10 -19.73
N LYS A 633 24.33 -17.94 -19.96
CA LYS A 633 23.86 -17.52 -21.29
C LYS A 633 24.53 -16.23 -21.79
N TYR A 634 24.38 -15.12 -21.06
CA TYR A 634 24.78 -13.80 -21.58
C TYR A 634 26.31 -13.60 -21.61
N ILE A 635 27.00 -13.84 -20.49
CA ILE A 635 28.46 -13.69 -20.39
C ILE A 635 29.17 -14.64 -21.37
N PRO A 636 28.86 -15.95 -21.43
CA PRO A 636 29.53 -16.87 -22.35
C PRO A 636 29.34 -16.49 -23.82
N TYR A 637 28.16 -15.98 -24.20
CA TYR A 637 27.92 -15.49 -25.56
C TYR A 637 28.86 -14.35 -25.94
N PHE A 638 28.95 -13.30 -25.13
CA PHE A 638 29.83 -12.17 -25.43
C PHE A 638 31.31 -12.55 -25.35
N GLN A 639 31.69 -13.45 -24.45
CA GLN A 639 33.03 -14.01 -24.40
C GLN A 639 33.39 -14.71 -25.71
N LYS A 640 32.49 -15.54 -26.25
CA LYS A 640 32.70 -16.22 -27.54
C LYS A 640 32.80 -15.20 -28.69
N GLN A 641 31.90 -14.21 -28.74
CA GLN A 641 31.94 -13.16 -29.76
C GLN A 641 33.27 -12.39 -29.74
N LEU A 642 33.75 -12.02 -28.55
CA LEU A 642 35.04 -11.33 -28.39
C LEU A 642 36.23 -12.20 -28.81
N GLN A 643 36.21 -13.50 -28.46
CA GLN A 643 37.23 -14.45 -28.89
C GLN A 643 37.25 -14.67 -30.40
N THR A 644 36.08 -14.67 -31.04
CA THR A 644 35.97 -14.77 -32.50
C THR A 644 36.54 -13.51 -33.17
N ALA A 645 36.12 -12.32 -32.74
CA ALA A 645 36.66 -11.05 -33.27
C ALA A 645 38.19 -10.97 -33.12
N ALA A 646 38.72 -11.34 -31.95
CA ALA A 646 40.17 -11.38 -31.71
C ALA A 646 40.93 -12.36 -32.61
N LYS A 647 40.28 -13.46 -33.05
CA LYS A 647 40.88 -14.40 -34.02
C LYS A 647 40.80 -13.87 -35.45
N GLU A 648 39.79 -13.06 -35.75
CA GLU A 648 39.51 -12.50 -37.07
C GLU A 648 40.24 -11.18 -37.35
N ASN A 649 40.96 -10.61 -36.35
CA ASN A 649 41.64 -9.31 -36.42
C ASN A 649 40.69 -8.13 -36.73
N ASP A 650 39.42 -8.25 -36.29
CA ASP A 650 38.34 -7.27 -36.46
C ASP A 650 38.24 -6.31 -35.27
#